data_AF-A0A316TMM2-F1
#
_entry.id   AF-A0A316TMM2-F1
#
_cell.length_a   1.000
_cell.length_b   1.000
_cell.length_c   1.000
_cell.angle_alpha   90.00
_cell.angle_beta   90.00
_cell.angle_gamma   90.00
#
_symmetry.space_group_name_H-M   'P 1'
#
loop_
_entity.id
_entity.type
_entity.pdbx_description
1 polymer ?
#
loop_
_entity_poly.entity_id
_entity_poly.type
_entity_poly.pdbx_seq_one_letter_code
_entity_poly.pdbx_strand_id
1 'polypeptide(L)'
;MSRKLTGSKKRTGAGWTASLPIHRGATKRHAYTFATEDAADRWIAAGITAIESGTSLPVPDTDRPPGRSAETGTAFRAMADPWHAEYYEELRRGKHDRATATKGHLKRIATFMDERGLTLETMTRQEVKALQASLTRSTTQATVTVPEGIDPTDLVTMAEALALPNMASKSTLKRRKAEGKLVAVDPSATVHRFLVADLYSENILGPTGELRRGPRTGGSLSQDVANDVMWTFHEVCAYALDHGVKVPQDRGSLKMHLTDRLPSAPRQPVSLTRCADIASRLHVVHQLVLWLMRILGLRISEAYGIRVHDVLDQGAGQYGAVAVKAQGGKKFSRTAPHGATVTSDDKEELKTTNSKRVLVVPPVLMDLIRIVIAVFHTDAEGVIRQEARLVPGLRRRDAGGQAAFRKALANAAGAANVDCTPEEDVIDEMFSCTPHDMRRTILSDLDRLEVKDSHTQRFAGHLAGTAVLHRSYLLDDPKLRPAKNIATLIQRELTTNLPVGLAIPTTIRCTTGNQGYLALDGPRIDAELAERGALVLMTDEGGEPLVATAEAAALWDVTPKTARLWMAEGRVPSIPWGGRGSGQERRVRLSDAMALRERLSDRVTLARLADEVHTTYHAVYQLVRAQGLELEAWGERDFIVPATTASWLREHYRHQSELHGRAVPYSVAATTLGTTVAAVEHLVDDGTLDKDERAHDGRRMVTRESLAAAQEMRPSNNRKATEPPVELVTWAEVSTLTGLTGGEIGALVADGTLVRQQYKRRRHVTRVSVLRYLLEHAPDRLQIASD
;
A
#
# COMPACT_ATOMS: atom_id res chain seq x y z
N MET A 1 61.54 24.15 -35.70
CA MET A 1 61.67 22.89 -34.94
C MET A 1 61.02 23.07 -33.57
N SER A 2 59.92 22.37 -33.30
CA SER A 2 59.21 22.47 -32.00
C SER A 2 60.05 21.85 -30.88
N ARG A 3 60.16 22.53 -29.72
CA ARG A 3 60.81 21.98 -28.52
C ARG A 3 60.22 20.62 -28.15
N LYS A 4 61.07 19.67 -27.75
CA LYS A 4 60.66 18.34 -27.31
C LYS A 4 59.68 18.46 -26.13
N LEU A 5 58.53 17.78 -26.23
CA LEU A 5 57.52 17.79 -25.18
C LEU A 5 58.08 17.09 -23.94
N THR A 6 58.12 17.78 -22.81
CA THR A 6 58.66 17.24 -21.54
C THR A 6 57.59 17.25 -20.45
N GLY A 7 57.41 16.11 -19.80
CA GLY A 7 56.65 15.99 -18.56
C GLY A 7 57.47 16.49 -17.38
N SER A 8 56.78 16.92 -16.31
CA SER A 8 57.42 17.21 -15.03
C SER A 8 56.96 16.20 -13.99
N LYS A 9 57.87 15.75 -13.13
CA LYS A 9 57.54 14.95 -11.94
C LYS A 9 58.14 15.60 -10.69
N LYS A 10 57.43 15.51 -9.58
CA LYS A 10 57.85 16.04 -8.27
C LYS A 10 57.49 15.05 -7.17
N ARG A 11 58.44 14.77 -6.27
CA ARG A 11 58.18 13.96 -5.07
C ARG A 11 57.36 14.79 -4.06
N THR A 12 56.29 14.21 -3.52
CA THR A 12 55.40 14.78 -2.52
C THR A 12 55.23 13.82 -1.33
N GLY A 13 54.59 14.26 -0.24
CA GLY A 13 54.31 13.41 0.92
C GLY A 13 53.39 12.22 0.63
N ALA A 14 52.66 12.24 -0.48
CA ALA A 14 51.74 11.19 -0.92
C ALA A 14 52.30 10.32 -2.07
N GLY A 15 53.56 10.52 -2.49
CA GLY A 15 54.19 9.78 -3.57
C GLY A 15 54.87 10.67 -4.61
N TRP A 16 54.64 10.39 -5.90
CA TRP A 16 55.21 11.10 -7.03
C TRP A 16 54.11 11.75 -7.87
N THR A 17 54.09 13.07 -7.95
CA THR A 17 53.15 13.79 -8.79
C THR A 17 53.76 14.06 -10.15
N ALA A 18 53.18 13.48 -11.22
CA ALA A 18 53.55 13.73 -12.60
C ALA A 18 52.56 14.69 -13.28
N SER A 19 53.05 15.52 -14.20
CA SER A 19 52.24 16.51 -14.91
C SER A 19 52.63 16.67 -16.38
N LEU A 20 51.62 16.70 -17.26
CA LEU A 20 51.73 16.89 -18.71
C LEU A 20 50.69 17.91 -19.24
N PRO A 21 51.01 18.70 -20.27
CA PRO A 21 50.03 19.58 -20.93
C PRO A 21 48.92 18.77 -21.62
N ILE A 22 47.70 19.30 -21.72
CA ILE A 22 46.55 18.56 -22.28
C ILE A 22 46.74 18.24 -23.78
N HIS A 23 47.37 19.15 -24.52
CA HIS A 23 47.79 18.96 -25.91
C HIS A 23 49.06 19.81 -26.17
N ARG A 24 49.73 19.62 -27.31
CA ARG A 24 50.95 20.36 -27.65
C ARG A 24 50.65 21.86 -27.74
N GLY A 25 51.33 22.66 -26.89
CA GLY A 25 51.13 24.12 -26.80
C GLY A 25 50.12 24.57 -25.74
N ALA A 26 49.43 23.65 -25.05
CA ALA A 26 48.49 24.00 -23.99
C ALA A 26 49.21 24.54 -22.74
N THR A 27 48.68 25.63 -22.17
CA THR A 27 49.09 26.15 -20.85
C THR A 27 48.53 25.33 -19.70
N LYS A 28 47.34 24.74 -19.89
CA LYS A 28 46.73 23.81 -18.92
C LYS A 28 47.45 22.46 -18.93
N ARG A 29 47.70 21.92 -17.75
CA ARG A 29 48.34 20.61 -17.54
C ARG A 29 47.44 19.71 -16.69
N HIS A 30 47.38 18.43 -17.03
CA HIS A 30 46.87 17.39 -16.14
C HIS A 30 47.99 16.94 -15.21
N ALA A 31 47.66 16.71 -13.94
CA ALA A 31 48.59 16.17 -12.97
C ALA A 31 47.93 15.03 -12.19
N TYR A 32 48.70 13.96 -11.96
CA TYR A 32 48.28 12.78 -11.19
C TYR A 32 49.38 12.39 -10.20
N THR A 33 48.98 11.80 -9.08
CA THR A 33 49.90 11.32 -8.04
C THR A 33 49.96 9.81 -8.05
N PHE A 34 51.18 9.27 -8.05
CA PHE A 34 51.49 7.85 -8.13
C PHE A 34 52.23 7.40 -6.88
N ALA A 35 52.03 6.16 -6.45
CA ALA A 35 52.74 5.61 -5.29
C ALA A 35 54.25 5.44 -5.53
N THR A 36 54.66 5.17 -6.78
CA THR A 36 56.06 4.92 -7.17
C THR A 36 56.52 5.84 -8.30
N GLU A 37 57.84 6.08 -8.36
CA GLU A 37 58.45 6.88 -9.42
C GLU A 37 58.26 6.24 -10.80
N ASP A 38 58.43 4.92 -10.90
CA ASP A 38 58.25 4.15 -12.14
C ASP A 38 56.83 4.26 -12.70
N ALA A 39 55.80 4.33 -11.84
CA ALA A 39 54.42 4.51 -12.28
C ALA A 39 54.18 5.91 -12.85
N ALA A 40 54.77 6.94 -12.22
CA ALA A 40 54.77 8.30 -12.74
C ALA A 40 55.51 8.40 -14.09
N ASP A 41 56.64 7.71 -14.24
CA ASP A 41 57.42 7.71 -15.48
C ASP A 41 56.70 7.00 -16.63
N ARG A 42 56.08 5.84 -16.37
CA ARG A 42 55.25 5.14 -17.37
C ARG A 42 54.07 5.99 -17.82
N TRP A 43 53.42 6.70 -16.89
CA TRP A 43 52.32 7.59 -17.24
C TRP A 43 52.79 8.80 -18.08
N ILE A 44 53.95 9.39 -17.74
CA ILE A 44 54.53 10.48 -18.54
C ILE A 44 54.86 9.98 -19.96
N ALA A 45 55.48 8.81 -20.09
CA ALA A 45 55.82 8.23 -21.39
C ALA A 45 54.56 7.99 -22.24
N ALA A 46 53.54 7.33 -21.67
CA ALA A 46 52.28 7.07 -22.35
C ALA A 46 51.52 8.37 -22.72
N GLY A 47 51.56 9.37 -21.84
CA GLY A 47 50.93 10.67 -22.09
C GLY A 47 51.62 11.48 -23.19
N ILE A 48 52.95 11.41 -23.30
CA ILE A 48 53.69 12.03 -24.42
C ILE A 48 53.27 11.36 -25.74
N THR A 49 53.25 10.03 -25.79
CA THR A 49 52.79 9.29 -26.98
C THR A 49 51.37 9.68 -27.35
N ALA A 50 50.45 9.76 -26.37
CA ALA A 50 49.05 10.11 -26.61
C ALA A 50 48.90 11.52 -27.20
N ILE A 51 49.65 12.50 -26.71
CA ILE A 51 49.64 13.88 -27.23
C ILE A 51 50.23 13.93 -28.65
N GLU A 52 51.26 13.14 -28.93
CA GLU A 52 51.87 13.06 -30.25
C GLU A 52 50.95 12.37 -31.29
N SER A 53 50.12 11.42 -30.86
CA SER A 53 49.12 10.75 -31.70
C SER A 53 47.75 11.44 -31.74
N GLY A 54 47.59 12.60 -31.09
CA GLY A 54 46.31 13.34 -31.07
C GLY A 54 45.19 12.67 -30.26
N THR A 55 45.53 11.72 -29.40
CA THR A 55 44.61 11.00 -28.51
C THR A 55 44.58 11.61 -27.11
N SER A 56 43.50 11.39 -26.37
CA SER A 56 43.35 11.88 -24.99
C SER A 56 44.39 11.27 -24.05
N LEU A 57 44.87 12.04 -23.07
CA LEU A 57 45.78 11.56 -22.04
C LEU A 57 45.20 10.33 -21.31
N PRO A 58 46.01 9.28 -21.04
CA PRO A 58 45.56 8.13 -20.30
C PRO A 58 45.16 8.54 -18.88
N VAL A 59 43.95 8.15 -18.44
CA VAL A 59 43.53 8.30 -17.05
C VAL A 59 44.26 7.21 -16.27
N PRO A 60 45.17 7.55 -15.34
CA PRO A 60 45.83 6.53 -14.54
C PRO A 60 44.79 5.86 -13.64
N ASP A 61 44.98 4.57 -13.41
CA ASP A 61 44.09 3.70 -12.66
C ASP A 61 44.18 4.03 -11.15
N THR A 62 43.77 5.24 -10.77
CA THR A 62 44.01 5.84 -9.44
C THR A 62 42.76 5.88 -8.56
N ASP A 63 41.72 5.09 -8.85
CA ASP A 63 40.53 5.04 -7.97
C ASP A 63 39.85 3.66 -7.93
N ARG A 64 40.64 2.59 -8.01
CA ARG A 64 40.22 1.33 -7.39
C ARG A 64 41.17 1.09 -6.21
N PRO A 65 40.70 1.12 -4.95
CA PRO A 65 41.50 0.53 -3.88
C PRO A 65 41.84 -0.89 -4.33
N PRO A 66 43.06 -1.39 -4.03
CA PRO A 66 43.45 -2.74 -4.42
C PRO A 66 42.30 -3.64 -4.01
N GLY A 67 41.76 -4.39 -4.97
CA GLY A 67 40.62 -5.26 -4.75
C GLY A 67 40.87 -5.97 -3.44
N ARG A 68 40.02 -5.68 -2.44
CA ARG A 68 39.92 -6.52 -1.27
C ARG A 68 39.76 -7.91 -1.88
N SER A 69 40.78 -8.76 -1.67
CA SER A 69 40.55 -10.19 -1.65
C SER A 69 39.22 -10.39 -0.96
N ALA A 70 38.32 -11.19 -1.53
CA ALA A 70 37.03 -11.51 -0.95
C ALA A 70 37.24 -12.01 0.49
N GLU A 71 37.36 -11.07 1.42
CA GLU A 71 37.39 -11.33 2.84
C GLU A 71 35.97 -11.78 3.13
N THR A 72 35.89 -12.99 3.64
CA THR A 72 34.73 -13.66 4.19
C THR A 72 34.16 -12.84 5.36
N GLY A 73 33.67 -11.64 5.07
CA GLY A 73 33.02 -10.78 6.04
C GLY A 73 31.57 -11.22 6.26
N THR A 74 31.05 -10.90 7.42
CA THR A 74 29.71 -11.28 7.83
C THR A 74 28.68 -10.42 7.08
N ALA A 75 27.84 -11.08 6.29
CA ALA A 75 26.72 -10.43 5.62
C ALA A 75 25.74 -9.84 6.65
N PHE A 76 25.21 -8.64 6.39
CA PHE A 76 24.29 -7.96 7.32
C PHE A 76 23.08 -8.83 7.71
N ARG A 77 22.48 -9.52 6.72
CA ARG A 77 21.32 -10.39 6.95
C ARG A 77 21.61 -11.56 7.89
N ALA A 78 22.84 -12.06 7.88
CA ALA A 78 23.24 -13.17 8.75
C ALA A 78 23.10 -12.80 10.24
N MET A 79 23.25 -11.53 10.61
CA MET A 79 23.04 -11.04 11.98
C MET A 79 21.68 -10.40 12.18
N ALA A 80 21.13 -9.74 11.15
CA ALA A 80 19.85 -9.05 11.22
C ALA A 80 18.66 -9.99 11.42
N ASP A 81 18.65 -11.14 10.74
CA ASP A 81 17.53 -12.09 10.82
C ASP A 81 17.48 -12.77 12.20
N PRO A 82 18.60 -13.28 12.78
CA PRO A 82 18.62 -13.77 14.16
C PRO A 82 18.28 -12.70 15.20
N TRP A 83 18.83 -11.49 15.09
CA TRP A 83 18.48 -10.39 15.99
C TRP A 83 16.98 -10.08 15.95
N HIS A 84 16.38 -10.08 14.76
CA HIS A 84 14.95 -9.84 14.60
C HIS A 84 14.12 -10.93 15.28
N ALA A 85 14.47 -12.20 15.07
CA ALA A 85 13.83 -13.35 15.69
C ALA A 85 13.96 -13.29 17.22
N GLU A 86 15.18 -13.11 17.75
CA GLU A 86 15.41 -13.01 19.19
C GLU A 86 14.64 -11.84 19.80
N TYR A 87 14.74 -10.64 19.22
CA TYR A 87 14.14 -9.44 19.78
C TYR A 87 12.61 -9.47 19.73
N TYR A 88 12.02 -9.79 18.58
CA TYR A 88 10.58 -9.67 18.36
C TYR A 88 9.80 -10.97 18.58
N GLU A 89 10.40 -12.14 18.32
CA GLU A 89 9.71 -13.43 18.38
C GLU A 89 9.97 -14.13 19.72
N GLU A 90 11.22 -14.21 20.17
CA GLU A 90 11.60 -14.88 21.43
C GLU A 90 11.36 -14.00 22.65
N LEU A 91 11.96 -12.80 22.68
CA LEU A 91 11.84 -11.82 23.77
C LEU A 91 10.51 -11.05 23.72
N ARG A 92 9.73 -11.21 22.63
CA ARG A 92 8.43 -10.57 22.41
C ARG A 92 8.46 -9.04 22.61
N ARG A 93 9.59 -8.39 22.28
CA ARG A 93 9.75 -6.94 22.44
C ARG A 93 9.12 -6.22 21.26
N GLY A 94 8.12 -5.39 21.54
CA GLY A 94 7.45 -4.58 20.51
C GLY A 94 6.21 -5.25 19.92
N LYS A 95 5.38 -4.45 19.23
CA LYS A 95 4.13 -4.93 18.61
C LYS A 95 4.41 -5.56 17.25
N HIS A 96 3.56 -6.49 16.80
CA HIS A 96 3.64 -7.11 15.46
C HIS A 96 3.80 -6.08 14.32
N ASP A 97 3.03 -4.99 14.34
CA ASP A 97 3.16 -3.89 13.36
C ASP A 97 4.57 -3.29 13.33
N ARG A 98 5.23 -3.16 14.50
CA ARG A 98 6.61 -2.67 14.61
C ARG A 98 7.60 -3.71 14.12
N ALA A 99 7.41 -4.99 14.45
CA ALA A 99 8.22 -6.08 13.92
C ALA A 99 8.21 -6.10 12.39
N THR A 100 7.03 -5.93 11.77
CA THR A 100 6.87 -5.85 10.31
C THR A 100 7.53 -4.60 9.71
N ALA A 101 7.38 -3.44 10.36
CA ALA A 101 8.07 -2.22 9.91
C ALA A 101 9.60 -2.38 9.97
N THR A 102 10.11 -2.96 11.05
CA THR A 102 11.55 -3.25 11.22
C THR A 102 12.07 -4.19 10.14
N LYS A 103 11.33 -5.21 9.70
CA LYS A 103 11.72 -6.03 8.52
C LYS A 103 11.92 -5.17 7.27
N GLY A 104 11.10 -4.14 7.07
CA GLY A 104 11.28 -3.15 6.01
C GLY A 104 12.57 -2.33 6.14
N HIS A 105 12.94 -1.95 7.38
CA HIS A 105 14.19 -1.25 7.66
C HIS A 105 15.41 -2.15 7.39
N LEU A 106 15.37 -3.39 7.87
CA LEU A 106 16.42 -4.39 7.66
C LEU A 106 16.66 -4.64 6.17
N LYS A 107 15.58 -4.81 5.40
CA LYS A 107 15.67 -4.96 3.93
C LYS A 107 16.37 -3.76 3.28
N ARG A 108 16.02 -2.54 3.69
CA ARG A 108 16.62 -1.31 3.13
C ARG A 108 18.12 -1.22 3.42
N ILE A 109 18.53 -1.52 4.64
CA ILE A 109 19.94 -1.54 5.05
C ILE A 109 20.70 -2.63 4.28
N ALA A 110 20.13 -3.84 4.22
CA ALA A 110 20.72 -4.95 3.49
C ALA A 110 20.93 -4.59 2.01
N THR A 111 19.91 -4.04 1.34
CA THR A 111 20.03 -3.60 -0.06
C THR A 111 21.15 -2.57 -0.25
N PHE A 112 21.28 -1.57 0.62
CA PHE A 112 22.37 -0.60 0.55
C PHE A 112 23.75 -1.27 0.68
N MET A 113 23.89 -2.23 1.59
CA MET A 113 25.15 -2.94 1.79
C MET A 113 25.46 -3.89 0.63
N ASP A 114 24.46 -4.64 0.14
CA ASP A 114 24.58 -5.56 -0.98
C ASP A 114 25.00 -4.83 -2.27
N GLU A 115 24.37 -3.69 -2.58
CA GLU A 115 24.68 -2.86 -3.77
C GLU A 115 26.11 -2.31 -3.76
N ARG A 116 26.72 -2.17 -2.58
CA ARG A 116 28.08 -1.65 -2.40
C ARG A 116 29.10 -2.74 -2.06
N GLY A 117 28.69 -4.00 -2.00
CA GLY A 117 29.55 -5.11 -1.61
C GLY A 117 30.12 -4.98 -0.19
N LEU A 118 29.33 -4.41 0.74
CA LEU A 118 29.73 -4.15 2.12
C LEU A 118 29.31 -5.30 3.05
N THR A 119 30.18 -5.63 4.00
CA THR A 119 29.92 -6.51 5.15
C THR A 119 29.95 -5.72 6.45
N LEU A 120 29.50 -6.30 7.56
CA LEU A 120 29.45 -5.63 8.86
C LEU A 120 30.82 -5.11 9.32
N GLU A 121 31.89 -5.86 9.05
CA GLU A 121 33.28 -5.52 9.38
C GLU A 121 33.80 -4.34 8.54
N THR A 122 33.17 -4.07 7.40
CA THR A 122 33.54 -2.99 6.48
C THR A 122 32.69 -1.73 6.63
N MET A 123 31.68 -1.75 7.52
CA MET A 123 30.82 -0.59 7.82
C MET A 123 31.55 0.45 8.69
N THR A 124 32.54 1.11 8.08
CA THR A 124 33.29 2.23 8.66
C THR A 124 32.42 3.47 8.85
N ARG A 125 32.91 4.47 9.59
CA ARG A 125 32.25 5.78 9.72
C ARG A 125 31.87 6.42 8.37
N GLN A 126 32.69 6.24 7.32
CA GLN A 126 32.39 6.79 5.98
C GLN A 126 31.19 6.07 5.33
N GLU A 127 31.12 4.75 5.40
CA GLU A 127 30.01 4.00 4.84
C GLU A 127 28.70 4.24 5.61
N VAL A 128 28.77 4.43 6.93
CA VAL A 128 27.61 4.85 7.72
C VAL A 128 27.10 6.23 7.29
N LYS A 129 28.00 7.19 6.99
CA LYS A 129 27.59 8.50 6.42
C LYS A 129 26.93 8.33 5.06
N ALA A 130 27.44 7.45 4.22
CA ALA A 130 26.86 7.17 2.92
C ALA A 130 25.47 6.53 3.04
N LEU A 131 25.28 5.61 4.00
CA LEU A 131 23.98 5.05 4.35
C LEU A 131 23.03 6.17 4.78
N GLN A 132 23.42 7.01 5.74
CA GLN A 132 22.58 8.13 6.18
C GLN A 132 22.21 9.07 5.04
N ALA A 133 23.18 9.44 4.20
CA ALA A 133 22.93 10.26 3.02
C ALA A 133 21.96 9.60 2.03
N SER A 134 22.03 8.28 1.83
CA SER A 134 21.07 7.54 1.00
C SER A 134 19.65 7.53 1.57
N LEU A 135 19.51 7.65 2.89
CA LEU A 135 18.21 7.73 3.57
C LEU A 135 17.63 9.15 3.51
N THR A 136 18.47 10.19 3.55
CA THR A 136 18.04 11.58 3.79
C THR A 136 18.08 12.47 2.56
N ARG A 137 18.89 12.14 1.55
CA ARG A 137 18.97 12.91 0.30
C ARG A 137 18.05 12.32 -0.75
N SER A 138 17.31 13.18 -1.44
CA SER A 138 16.69 12.75 -2.69
C SER A 138 17.80 12.59 -3.71
N THR A 139 17.95 11.40 -4.28
CA THR A 139 18.90 11.15 -5.37
C THR A 139 18.38 11.81 -6.64
N THR A 140 18.30 13.14 -6.65
CA THR A 140 17.86 13.95 -7.79
C THR A 140 19.07 14.42 -8.58
N GLN A 141 19.78 13.48 -9.17
CA GLN A 141 20.46 13.71 -10.44
C GLN A 141 19.99 12.60 -11.37
N ALA A 142 18.74 12.73 -11.83
CA ALA A 142 18.18 11.88 -12.86
C ALA A 142 18.50 12.51 -14.21
N THR A 143 19.49 11.98 -14.92
CA THR A 143 19.57 12.12 -16.38
C THR A 143 18.34 11.42 -16.97
N VAL A 144 17.36 12.20 -17.45
CA VAL A 144 16.14 11.65 -18.06
C VAL A 144 16.52 10.86 -19.31
N THR A 145 16.32 9.55 -19.30
CA THR A 145 16.53 8.69 -20.48
C THR A 145 15.20 8.56 -21.22
N VAL A 146 15.07 9.25 -22.36
CA VAL A 146 13.91 9.13 -23.26
C VAL A 146 14.25 8.12 -24.36
N PRO A 147 13.30 7.28 -24.85
CA PRO A 147 13.52 6.39 -25.99
C PRO A 147 14.08 7.14 -27.23
N GLU A 148 14.93 6.45 -27.99
CA GLU A 148 15.58 6.99 -29.19
C GLU A 148 14.54 7.47 -30.21
N GLY A 149 14.72 8.71 -30.71
CA GLY A 149 13.80 9.34 -31.68
C GLY A 149 12.66 10.17 -31.08
N ILE A 150 12.61 10.37 -29.76
CA ILE A 150 11.63 11.25 -29.10
C ILE A 150 12.35 12.44 -28.47
N ASP A 151 11.88 13.65 -28.77
CA ASP A 151 12.43 14.87 -28.17
C ASP A 151 11.93 15.02 -26.71
N PRO A 152 12.82 15.08 -25.71
CA PRO A 152 12.43 15.29 -24.31
C PRO A 152 11.71 16.62 -24.07
N THR A 153 11.85 17.60 -24.98
CA THR A 153 11.27 18.94 -24.85
C THR A 153 9.88 19.07 -25.46
N ASP A 154 9.38 18.03 -26.13
CA ASP A 154 8.05 18.05 -26.73
C ASP A 154 6.94 18.18 -25.69
N LEU A 155 5.86 18.87 -26.08
CA LEU A 155 4.66 19.04 -25.28
C LEU A 155 3.54 18.16 -25.84
N VAL A 156 3.11 17.17 -25.05
CA VAL A 156 2.08 16.22 -25.45
C VAL A 156 0.84 16.32 -24.57
N THR A 157 -0.32 16.10 -25.16
CA THR A 157 -1.57 15.92 -24.42
C THR A 157 -1.60 14.55 -23.73
N MET A 158 -2.53 14.36 -22.79
CA MET A 158 -2.72 13.06 -22.12
C MET A 158 -3.03 11.91 -23.10
N ALA A 159 -3.67 12.20 -24.24
CA ALA A 159 -3.98 11.20 -25.26
C ALA A 159 -2.74 10.82 -26.08
N GLU A 160 -1.93 11.81 -26.47
CA GLU A 160 -0.67 11.61 -27.19
C GLU A 160 0.39 10.95 -26.31
N ALA A 161 0.44 11.31 -25.02
CA ALA A 161 1.31 10.68 -24.05
C ALA A 161 1.11 9.15 -24.02
N LEU A 162 -0.13 8.66 -24.10
CA LEU A 162 -0.44 7.23 -24.11
C LEU A 162 0.03 6.50 -25.37
N ALA A 163 0.31 7.22 -26.45
CA ALA A 163 0.87 6.68 -27.68
C ALA A 163 2.40 6.61 -27.65
N LEU A 164 3.05 7.21 -26.65
CA LEU A 164 4.50 7.18 -26.51
C LEU A 164 4.98 5.77 -26.07
N PRO A 165 6.13 5.30 -26.57
CA PRO A 165 6.70 3.99 -26.24
C PRO A 165 6.88 3.76 -24.72
N ASN A 166 6.54 2.57 -24.22
CA ASN A 166 6.72 2.21 -22.81
C ASN A 166 5.98 3.11 -21.79
N MET A 167 4.96 3.87 -22.22
CA MET A 167 4.21 4.75 -21.33
C MET A 167 3.30 3.99 -20.34
N ALA A 168 3.11 4.57 -19.14
CA ALA A 168 2.18 4.04 -18.14
C ALA A 168 0.70 4.13 -18.57
N SER A 169 -0.11 3.25 -17.99
CA SER A 169 -1.56 3.26 -18.22
C SER A 169 -2.23 4.60 -17.88
N LYS A 170 -3.33 4.89 -18.59
CA LYS A 170 -4.17 6.09 -18.39
C LYS A 170 -4.59 6.32 -16.93
N SER A 171 -4.87 5.25 -16.19
CA SER A 171 -5.23 5.34 -14.76
C SER A 171 -4.07 5.87 -13.90
N THR A 172 -2.83 5.52 -14.25
CA THR A 172 -1.63 5.90 -13.52
C THR A 172 -1.31 7.37 -13.76
N LEU A 173 -1.35 7.83 -15.02
CA LEU A 173 -1.13 9.24 -15.36
C LEU A 173 -2.19 10.15 -14.71
N LYS A 174 -3.48 9.75 -14.75
CA LYS A 174 -4.56 10.46 -14.06
C LYS A 174 -4.34 10.55 -12.56
N ARG A 175 -3.96 9.44 -11.92
CA ARG A 175 -3.65 9.42 -10.49
C ARG A 175 -2.47 10.32 -10.16
N ARG A 176 -1.40 10.32 -10.97
CA ARG A 176 -0.23 11.19 -10.73
C ARG A 176 -0.55 12.67 -10.88
N LYS A 177 -1.38 13.02 -11.86
CA LYS A 177 -1.94 14.37 -11.99
C LYS A 177 -2.74 14.76 -10.74
N ALA A 178 -3.61 13.89 -10.26
CA ALA A 178 -4.40 14.13 -9.04
C ALA A 178 -3.55 14.22 -7.75
N GLU A 179 -2.37 13.58 -7.73
CA GLU A 179 -1.40 13.66 -6.63
C GLU A 179 -0.41 14.83 -6.77
N GLY A 180 -0.57 15.72 -7.77
CA GLY A 180 0.35 16.84 -8.02
C GLY A 180 1.74 16.45 -8.55
N LYS A 181 1.96 15.17 -8.87
CA LYS A 181 3.26 14.61 -9.30
C LYS A 181 3.48 14.63 -10.81
N LEU A 182 2.46 15.02 -11.55
CA LEU A 182 2.52 15.25 -12.99
C LEU A 182 1.82 16.59 -13.23
N VAL A 183 2.61 17.64 -13.39
CA VAL A 183 2.15 19.02 -13.52
C VAL A 183 2.03 19.35 -15.00
N ALA A 184 0.92 19.97 -15.39
CA ALA A 184 0.77 20.47 -16.75
C ALA A 184 1.60 21.75 -16.91
N VAL A 185 2.25 21.93 -18.05
CA VAL A 185 3.08 23.12 -18.33
C VAL A 185 2.25 24.41 -18.24
N ASP A 186 0.98 24.32 -18.62
CA ASP A 186 -0.02 25.35 -18.34
C ASP A 186 -1.26 24.71 -17.68
N PRO A 187 -1.44 24.87 -16.36
CA PRO A 187 -2.59 24.35 -15.63
C PRO A 187 -3.91 25.06 -15.97
N SER A 188 -3.85 26.28 -16.52
CA SER A 188 -5.02 27.12 -16.80
C SER A 188 -5.64 26.86 -18.17
N ALA A 189 -4.95 26.12 -19.05
CA ALA A 189 -5.42 25.77 -20.37
C ALA A 189 -6.54 24.71 -20.34
N THR A 190 -7.52 24.85 -21.24
CA THR A 190 -8.61 23.88 -21.45
C THR A 190 -8.13 22.49 -21.84
N VAL A 191 -6.93 22.38 -22.44
CA VAL A 191 -6.25 21.11 -22.74
C VAL A 191 -4.88 21.11 -22.08
N HIS A 192 -4.72 20.28 -21.06
CA HIS A 192 -3.46 20.15 -20.33
C HIS A 192 -2.40 19.46 -21.21
N ARG A 193 -1.25 20.11 -21.38
CA ARG A 193 -0.06 19.56 -22.03
C ARG A 193 1.04 19.29 -21.01
N PHE A 194 1.82 18.24 -21.26
CA PHE A 194 2.88 17.75 -20.38
C PHE A 194 4.19 17.66 -21.17
N LEU A 195 5.30 17.96 -20.52
CA LEU A 195 6.62 17.78 -21.10
C LEU A 195 6.94 16.28 -21.22
N VAL A 196 7.49 15.85 -22.35
CA VAL A 196 7.89 14.45 -22.54
C VAL A 196 8.92 14.02 -21.49
N ALA A 197 9.88 14.88 -21.14
CA ALA A 197 10.85 14.60 -20.09
C ALA A 197 10.20 14.32 -18.71
N ASP A 198 9.10 15.01 -18.37
CA ASP A 198 8.40 14.79 -17.10
C ASP A 198 7.72 13.41 -17.08
N LEU A 199 7.18 12.99 -18.23
CA LEU A 199 6.54 11.69 -18.39
C LEU A 199 7.53 10.51 -18.27
N TYR A 200 8.77 10.69 -18.75
CA TYR A 200 9.84 9.69 -18.70
C TYR A 200 10.80 9.83 -17.52
N SER A 201 10.60 10.80 -16.64
CA SER A 201 11.36 10.90 -15.40
C SER A 201 11.30 9.58 -14.61
N GLU A 202 12.44 9.11 -14.08
CA GLU A 202 12.62 7.73 -13.55
C GLU A 202 11.67 7.34 -12.40
N ASN A 203 10.83 8.25 -11.92
CA ASN A 203 9.86 7.98 -10.88
C ASN A 203 8.40 7.90 -11.35
N ILE A 204 8.09 8.07 -12.65
CA ILE A 204 6.73 7.83 -13.15
C ILE A 204 6.56 6.39 -13.66
N LEU A 205 7.59 5.81 -14.29
CA LEU A 205 7.51 4.51 -14.97
C LEU A 205 8.34 3.37 -14.33
N GLY A 206 9.29 3.68 -13.43
CA GLY A 206 10.24 2.70 -12.92
C GLY A 206 11.21 2.20 -14.00
N PRO A 207 12.39 1.69 -13.63
CA PRO A 207 13.48 1.41 -14.59
C PRO A 207 13.19 0.28 -15.58
N THR A 208 12.09 -0.46 -15.44
CA THR A 208 11.72 -1.59 -16.31
C THR A 208 10.29 -1.52 -16.87
N GLY A 209 9.56 -0.42 -16.67
CA GLY A 209 8.16 -0.31 -17.08
C GLY A 209 7.17 -1.23 -16.32
N GLU A 210 7.65 -2.00 -15.35
CA GLU A 210 6.79 -2.84 -14.50
C GLU A 210 6.34 -2.10 -13.23
N LEU A 211 5.04 -2.24 -12.93
CA LEU A 211 4.38 -1.70 -11.75
C LEU A 211 5.01 -2.26 -10.45
N ARG A 212 5.94 -1.53 -9.83
CA ARG A 212 6.31 -1.77 -8.43
C ARG A 212 5.19 -1.30 -7.50
N ARG A 213 4.40 -2.25 -6.97
CA ARG A 213 3.56 -2.03 -5.77
C ARG A 213 4.44 -2.08 -4.53
N GLY A 214 4.89 -0.92 -4.05
CA GLY A 214 5.62 -0.80 -2.79
C GLY A 214 5.95 0.66 -2.45
N PRO A 215 6.29 0.98 -1.17
CA PRO A 215 6.76 2.30 -0.80
C PRO A 215 8.01 2.65 -1.62
N ARG A 216 8.03 3.85 -2.20
CA ARG A 216 9.14 4.34 -3.03
C ARG A 216 10.46 4.32 -2.24
N THR A 217 11.50 3.75 -2.83
CA THR A 217 12.86 3.78 -2.30
C THR A 217 13.67 4.99 -2.77
N GLY A 218 13.22 5.72 -3.80
CA GLY A 218 13.99 6.82 -4.42
C GLY A 218 13.66 8.25 -3.94
N GLY A 219 12.91 8.43 -2.86
CA GLY A 219 12.70 9.75 -2.25
C GLY A 219 13.30 9.77 -0.85
N SER A 220 13.86 10.92 -0.43
CA SER A 220 14.34 11.13 0.94
C SER A 220 13.29 10.70 1.97
N LEU A 221 13.70 10.00 3.01
CA LEU A 221 12.82 9.65 4.13
C LEU A 221 12.56 10.87 5.01
N SER A 222 11.47 10.86 5.78
CA SER A 222 11.32 11.83 6.87
C SER A 222 12.41 11.59 7.92
N GLN A 223 12.75 12.63 8.68
CA GLN A 223 13.79 12.54 9.70
C GLN A 223 13.53 11.38 10.69
N ASP A 224 12.28 11.24 11.13
CA ASP A 224 11.88 10.19 12.08
C ASP A 224 12.06 8.78 11.52
N VAL A 225 11.64 8.54 10.28
CA VAL A 225 11.78 7.22 9.65
C VAL A 225 13.26 6.92 9.38
N ALA A 226 14.04 7.91 8.98
CA ALA A 226 15.47 7.75 8.79
C ALA A 226 16.20 7.44 10.11
N ASN A 227 15.80 8.09 11.21
CA ASN A 227 16.25 7.78 12.57
C ASN A 227 15.86 6.35 12.99
N ASP A 228 14.63 5.90 12.72
CA ASP A 228 14.18 4.54 13.04
C ASP A 228 14.97 3.45 12.27
N VAL A 229 15.31 3.72 11.00
CA VAL A 229 16.17 2.85 10.20
C VAL A 229 17.57 2.79 10.83
N MET A 230 18.16 3.93 11.19
CA MET A 230 19.48 3.96 11.81
C MET A 230 19.51 3.35 13.21
N TRP A 231 18.46 3.53 14.01
CA TRP A 231 18.32 2.81 15.28
C TRP A 231 18.36 1.30 15.06
N THR A 232 17.61 0.81 14.06
CA THR A 232 17.63 -0.62 13.69
C THR A 232 19.03 -1.09 13.30
N PHE A 233 19.76 -0.31 12.48
CA PHE A 233 21.15 -0.62 12.12
C PHE A 233 22.06 -0.72 13.34
N HIS A 234 21.94 0.20 14.30
CA HIS A 234 22.75 0.22 15.51
C HIS A 234 22.47 -0.98 16.41
N GLU A 235 21.21 -1.39 16.57
CA GLU A 235 20.85 -2.58 17.35
C GLU A 235 21.44 -3.85 16.71
N VAL A 236 21.36 -4.02 15.39
CA VAL A 236 21.96 -5.17 14.70
C VAL A 236 23.49 -5.15 14.84
N CYS A 237 24.11 -3.97 14.80
CA CYS A 237 25.55 -3.86 15.01
C CYS A 237 25.97 -4.21 16.45
N ALA A 238 25.19 -3.82 17.45
CA ALA A 238 25.43 -4.19 18.84
C ALA A 238 25.30 -5.70 19.03
N TYR A 239 24.22 -6.29 18.48
CA TYR A 239 24.02 -7.73 18.46
C TYR A 239 25.19 -8.48 17.79
N ALA A 240 25.65 -7.99 16.64
CA ALA A 240 26.78 -8.58 15.92
C ALA A 240 28.10 -8.51 16.74
N LEU A 241 28.34 -7.41 17.45
CA LEU A 241 29.48 -7.29 18.36
C LEU A 241 29.41 -8.32 19.50
N ASP A 242 28.23 -8.51 20.09
CA ASP A 242 28.01 -9.50 21.14
C ASP A 242 28.23 -10.94 20.63
N HIS A 243 28.07 -11.16 19.32
CA HIS A 243 28.31 -12.43 18.63
C HIS A 243 29.72 -12.54 17.99
N GLY A 244 30.65 -11.67 18.38
CA GLY A 244 32.07 -11.77 17.99
C GLY A 244 32.40 -11.22 16.60
N VAL A 245 31.45 -10.58 15.91
CA VAL A 245 31.71 -9.90 14.64
C VAL A 245 32.49 -8.62 14.90
N LYS A 246 33.59 -8.39 14.17
CA LYS A 246 34.46 -7.22 14.34
C LYS A 246 33.86 -5.97 13.67
N VAL A 247 32.80 -5.43 14.25
CA VAL A 247 32.12 -4.26 13.70
C VAL A 247 32.89 -2.97 14.07
N PRO A 248 33.21 -2.07 13.11
CA PRO A 248 33.88 -0.80 13.42
C PRO A 248 33.11 0.06 14.43
N GLN A 249 33.81 0.57 15.45
CA GLN A 249 33.21 1.37 16.54
C GLN A 249 33.40 2.89 16.38
N ASP A 250 34.00 3.34 15.28
CA ASP A 250 34.32 4.75 14.97
C ASP A 250 33.10 5.65 14.67
N ARG A 251 31.88 5.14 14.90
CA ARG A 251 30.61 5.77 14.54
C ARG A 251 29.76 6.26 15.72
N GLY A 252 30.11 5.96 16.97
CA GLY A 252 29.27 6.26 18.15
C GLY A 252 28.92 7.75 18.35
N SER A 253 29.74 8.67 17.81
CA SER A 253 29.51 10.12 17.87
C SER A 253 28.78 10.71 16.67
N LEU A 254 28.37 9.88 15.71
CA LEU A 254 27.85 10.35 14.44
C LEU A 254 26.38 10.75 14.56
N LYS A 255 26.10 12.04 14.36
CA LYS A 255 24.73 12.56 14.30
C LYS A 255 24.12 12.26 12.93
N MET A 256 22.82 11.95 12.92
CA MET A 256 22.07 11.72 11.69
C MET A 256 22.11 12.95 10.78
N HIS A 257 22.30 12.74 9.47
CA HIS A 257 22.10 13.80 8.48
C HIS A 257 20.67 14.34 8.53
N LEU A 258 20.52 15.64 8.32
CA LEU A 258 19.20 16.24 8.12
C LEU A 258 18.65 15.81 6.76
N THR A 259 17.36 15.52 6.72
CA THR A 259 16.63 15.26 5.47
C THR A 259 16.44 16.55 4.68
N ASP A 260 16.49 16.43 3.35
CA ASP A 260 16.13 17.53 2.43
C ASP A 260 14.62 17.83 2.47
N ARG A 261 13.82 16.98 3.15
CA ARG A 261 12.42 17.29 3.41
C ARG A 261 12.30 18.38 4.45
N LEU A 262 11.56 19.42 4.12
CA LEU A 262 11.11 20.39 5.09
C LEU A 262 10.39 19.66 6.24
N PRO A 263 10.69 20.00 7.51
CA PRO A 263 9.94 19.46 8.64
C PRO A 263 8.45 19.77 8.45
N SER A 264 7.59 18.82 8.82
CA SER A 264 6.15 19.06 8.77
C SER A 264 5.82 20.24 9.67
N ALA A 265 5.10 21.21 9.11
CA ALA A 265 4.73 22.41 9.82
C ALA A 265 3.90 22.08 11.07
N PRO A 266 4.04 22.88 12.15
CA PRO A 266 3.31 22.66 13.38
C PRO A 266 1.81 22.77 13.12
N ARG A 267 1.09 21.67 13.31
CA ARG A 267 -0.34 21.62 13.04
C ARG A 267 -1.13 22.40 14.08
N GLN A 268 -2.11 23.17 13.63
CA GLN A 268 -2.93 24.04 14.48
C GLN A 268 -3.94 23.24 15.35
N PRO A 269 -4.30 23.72 16.55
CA PRO A 269 -5.38 23.15 17.36
C PRO A 269 -6.78 23.45 16.79
N VAL A 270 -7.76 22.58 17.04
CA VAL A 270 -9.13 22.73 16.51
C VAL A 270 -10.11 23.19 17.59
N SER A 271 -10.68 24.39 17.45
CA SER A 271 -11.64 24.92 18.44
C SER A 271 -12.88 24.01 18.61
N LEU A 272 -13.56 24.12 19.75
CA LEU A 272 -14.80 23.37 20.01
C LEU A 272 -15.91 23.70 19.00
N THR A 273 -16.02 24.95 18.57
CA THR A 273 -16.98 25.40 17.55
C THR A 273 -16.68 24.78 16.19
N ARG A 274 -15.41 24.76 15.75
CA ARG A 274 -15.01 24.07 14.52
C ARG A 274 -15.21 22.56 14.61
N CYS A 275 -15.02 21.97 15.79
CA CYS A 275 -15.37 20.56 16.02
C CYS A 275 -16.88 20.30 15.85
N ALA A 276 -17.74 21.24 16.26
CA ALA A 276 -19.19 21.15 16.05
C ALA A 276 -19.56 21.29 14.57
N ASP A 277 -18.89 22.16 13.81
CA ASP A 277 -19.07 22.25 12.35
C ASP A 277 -18.71 20.94 11.64
N ILE A 278 -17.65 20.27 12.09
CA ILE A 278 -17.29 18.94 11.62
C ILE A 278 -18.35 17.92 12.05
N ALA A 279 -18.79 17.96 13.31
CA ALA A 279 -19.75 17.01 13.87
C ALA A 279 -21.12 17.07 13.15
N SER A 280 -21.61 18.24 12.75
CA SER A 280 -22.87 18.36 11.98
C SER A 280 -22.84 17.65 10.63
N ARG A 281 -21.64 17.33 10.12
CA ARG A 281 -21.40 16.59 8.86
C ARG A 281 -21.02 15.12 9.12
N LEU A 282 -21.10 14.66 10.36
CA LEU A 282 -20.86 13.28 10.77
C LEU A 282 -22.16 12.70 11.33
N HIS A 283 -22.44 11.43 11.02
CA HIS A 283 -23.50 10.72 11.74
C HIS A 283 -23.15 10.59 13.23
N VAL A 284 -24.17 10.43 14.07
CA VAL A 284 -24.07 10.46 15.55
C VAL A 284 -23.01 9.50 16.11
N VAL A 285 -22.88 8.29 15.58
CA VAL A 285 -21.82 7.34 15.99
C VAL A 285 -20.41 7.89 15.77
N HIS A 286 -20.16 8.63 14.69
CA HIS A 286 -18.86 9.27 14.44
C HIS A 286 -18.69 10.55 15.25
N GLN A 287 -19.77 11.27 15.56
CA GLN A 287 -19.72 12.38 16.52
C GLN A 287 -19.25 11.89 17.90
N LEU A 288 -19.77 10.75 18.38
CA LEU A 288 -19.31 10.13 19.62
C LEU A 288 -17.79 9.89 19.58
N VAL A 289 -17.25 9.31 18.51
CA VAL A 289 -15.80 9.06 18.38
C VAL A 289 -15.00 10.36 18.40
N LEU A 290 -15.45 11.38 17.68
CA LEU A 290 -14.82 12.69 17.66
C LEU A 290 -14.76 13.27 19.08
N TRP A 291 -15.88 13.28 19.79
CA TRP A 291 -15.98 13.86 21.13
C TRP A 291 -15.22 13.05 22.19
N LEU A 292 -15.23 11.72 22.12
CA LEU A 292 -14.40 10.86 22.97
C LEU A 292 -12.90 11.21 22.85
N MET A 293 -12.42 11.53 21.65
CA MET A 293 -11.02 11.96 21.47
C MET A 293 -10.80 13.42 21.87
N ARG A 294 -11.72 14.32 21.52
CA ARG A 294 -11.59 15.77 21.73
C ARG A 294 -11.81 16.19 23.18
N ILE A 295 -12.57 15.43 23.96
CA ILE A 295 -12.94 15.74 25.35
C ILE A 295 -12.15 14.88 26.33
N LEU A 296 -12.02 13.58 26.07
CA LEU A 296 -11.31 12.65 26.98
C LEU A 296 -9.86 12.37 26.55
N GLY A 297 -9.39 13.02 25.48
CA GLY A 297 -8.02 12.86 24.98
C GLY A 297 -7.69 11.44 24.55
N LEU A 298 -8.67 10.61 24.20
CA LEU A 298 -8.44 9.21 23.85
C LEU A 298 -7.69 9.08 22.52
N ARG A 299 -6.85 8.05 22.42
CA ARG A 299 -6.40 7.61 21.09
C ARG A 299 -7.59 7.00 20.35
N ILE A 300 -7.64 7.12 19.03
CA ILE A 300 -8.73 6.53 18.22
C ILE A 300 -8.96 5.04 18.56
N SER A 301 -7.90 4.27 18.75
CA SER A 301 -8.04 2.85 19.12
C SER A 301 -8.59 2.65 20.53
N GLU A 302 -8.33 3.56 21.47
CA GLU A 302 -8.88 3.52 22.83
C GLU A 302 -10.37 3.86 22.81
N ALA A 303 -10.78 4.91 22.06
CA ALA A 303 -12.19 5.28 21.92
C ALA A 303 -13.03 4.12 21.37
N TYR A 304 -12.50 3.41 20.38
CA TYR A 304 -13.14 2.22 19.82
C TYR A 304 -13.02 0.97 20.70
N GLY A 305 -12.20 0.98 21.75
CA GLY A 305 -12.00 -0.16 22.67
C GLY A 305 -12.91 -0.16 23.89
N ILE A 306 -13.63 0.93 24.15
CA ILE A 306 -14.56 1.05 25.28
C ILE A 306 -15.76 0.14 25.05
N ARG A 307 -16.15 -0.63 26.08
CA ARG A 307 -17.41 -1.40 26.11
C ARG A 307 -18.50 -0.64 26.87
N VAL A 308 -19.76 -1.03 26.69
CA VAL A 308 -20.88 -0.41 27.41
C VAL A 308 -20.71 -0.57 28.92
N HIS A 309 -20.28 -1.74 29.40
CA HIS A 309 -20.00 -1.96 30.82
C HIS A 309 -18.81 -1.17 31.38
N ASP A 310 -17.98 -0.56 30.53
CA ASP A 310 -16.88 0.31 30.98
C ASP A 310 -17.36 1.72 31.34
N VAL A 311 -18.63 2.04 31.05
CA VAL A 311 -19.28 3.31 31.38
C VAL A 311 -20.00 3.19 32.72
N LEU A 312 -19.63 4.05 33.67
CA LEU A 312 -20.35 4.25 34.92
C LEU A 312 -21.24 5.49 34.79
N ASP A 313 -22.55 5.27 34.69
CA ASP A 313 -23.56 6.32 34.61
C ASP A 313 -24.17 6.60 36.00
N GLN A 314 -24.20 7.87 36.42
CA GLN A 314 -24.79 8.35 37.68
C GLN A 314 -26.16 9.03 37.48
N GLY A 315 -26.72 8.97 36.28
CA GLY A 315 -27.99 9.61 35.93
C GLY A 315 -27.86 11.00 35.31
N ALA A 316 -28.97 11.50 34.80
CA ALA A 316 -29.04 12.73 33.99
C ALA A 316 -28.39 13.94 34.69
N GLY A 317 -27.63 14.72 33.94
CA GLY A 317 -26.93 15.92 34.45
C GLY A 317 -25.74 15.64 35.38
N GLN A 318 -25.48 14.38 35.75
CA GLN A 318 -24.35 14.02 36.61
C GLN A 318 -23.10 13.67 35.81
N TYR A 319 -21.95 13.80 36.46
CA TYR A 319 -20.68 13.28 35.93
C TYR A 319 -20.72 11.76 35.88
N GLY A 320 -20.10 11.19 34.84
CA GLY A 320 -19.88 9.75 34.73
C GLY A 320 -18.41 9.38 34.86
N ALA A 321 -18.10 8.10 34.66
CA ALA A 321 -16.74 7.63 34.51
C ALA A 321 -16.63 6.60 33.38
N VAL A 322 -15.46 6.54 32.73
CA VAL A 322 -15.14 5.55 31.71
C VAL A 322 -13.82 4.86 32.04
N ALA A 323 -13.83 3.53 32.06
CA ALA A 323 -12.64 2.71 32.20
C ALA A 323 -11.98 2.49 30.83
N VAL A 324 -10.77 3.02 30.64
CA VAL A 324 -9.96 2.82 29.43
C VAL A 324 -9.02 1.65 29.67
N LYS A 325 -9.40 0.46 29.19
CA LYS A 325 -8.62 -0.77 29.38
C LYS A 325 -8.26 -1.52 28.10
N ALA A 326 -8.93 -1.24 26.98
CA ALA A 326 -8.78 -1.99 25.72
C ALA A 326 -8.59 -1.07 24.50
N GLN A 327 -8.21 -1.68 23.37
CA GLN A 327 -8.11 -1.05 22.06
C GLN A 327 -9.01 -1.78 21.07
N GLY A 328 -9.67 -1.05 20.17
CA GLY A 328 -10.61 -1.62 19.21
C GLY A 328 -10.61 -0.90 17.85
N GLY A 329 -11.40 -1.44 16.93
CA GLY A 329 -11.81 -0.76 15.69
C GLY A 329 -10.83 -0.85 14.52
N LYS A 330 -9.77 -1.64 14.68
CA LYS A 330 -8.93 -2.14 13.59
C LYS A 330 -8.65 -3.62 13.84
N LYS A 331 -8.17 -4.33 12.82
CA LYS A 331 -7.63 -5.67 12.99
C LYS A 331 -6.32 -5.59 13.79
N PHE A 332 -6.22 -6.39 14.84
CA PHE A 332 -5.04 -6.58 15.67
C PHE A 332 -4.54 -8.00 15.46
N SER A 333 -3.34 -8.14 14.94
CA SER A 333 -2.67 -9.44 14.86
C SER A 333 -1.96 -9.73 16.19
N ARG A 334 -2.19 -10.92 16.73
CA ARG A 334 -1.48 -11.46 17.89
C ARG A 334 -0.95 -12.85 17.54
N THR A 335 0.23 -13.17 18.05
CA THR A 335 0.74 -14.54 18.01
C THR A 335 0.10 -15.33 19.15
N ALA A 336 -0.64 -16.39 18.82
CA ALA A 336 -1.20 -17.32 19.78
C ALA A 336 -0.07 -18.15 20.46
N PRO A 337 -0.33 -18.80 21.61
CA PRO A 337 0.67 -19.61 22.31
C PRO A 337 1.31 -20.70 21.44
N HIS A 338 0.60 -21.22 20.45
CA HIS A 338 1.06 -22.22 19.48
C HIS A 338 1.72 -21.61 18.23
N GLY A 339 2.11 -20.33 18.25
CA GLY A 339 2.83 -19.66 17.15
C GLY A 339 1.99 -19.16 15.98
N ALA A 340 0.69 -19.48 15.89
CA ALA A 340 -0.13 -18.99 14.77
C ALA A 340 -0.58 -17.54 14.98
N THR A 341 -0.72 -16.80 13.88
CA THR A 341 -1.21 -15.42 13.94
C THR A 341 -2.74 -15.41 13.98
N VAL A 342 -3.30 -14.96 15.09
CA VAL A 342 -4.74 -14.74 15.27
C VAL A 342 -5.03 -13.25 15.08
N THR A 343 -6.04 -12.95 14.29
CA THR A 343 -6.46 -11.56 14.04
C THR A 343 -7.78 -11.28 14.76
N SER A 344 -7.78 -10.35 15.72
CA SER A 344 -8.96 -9.91 16.46
C SER A 344 -9.36 -8.47 16.10
N ASP A 345 -10.62 -8.08 16.32
CA ASP A 345 -11.11 -6.69 16.11
C ASP A 345 -10.86 -5.79 17.34
N ASP A 346 -10.46 -6.39 18.45
CA ASP A 346 -10.14 -5.75 19.72
C ASP A 346 -8.93 -6.38 20.41
N LYS A 347 -8.35 -5.65 21.36
CA LYS A 347 -7.27 -6.13 22.23
C LYS A 347 -7.44 -5.50 23.62
N GLU A 348 -7.61 -6.34 24.63
CA GLU A 348 -7.74 -5.94 26.05
C GLU A 348 -6.46 -5.38 26.69
N GLU A 349 -5.38 -5.24 25.93
CA GLU A 349 -4.10 -4.71 26.40
C GLU A 349 -3.80 -3.37 25.73
N LEU A 350 -3.58 -2.36 26.55
CA LEU A 350 -3.02 -1.09 26.10
C LEU A 350 -1.51 -1.20 25.87
N LYS A 351 -0.87 -0.13 25.37
CA LYS A 351 0.57 -0.12 25.05
C LYS A 351 1.44 -0.51 26.25
N THR A 352 1.00 -0.20 27.47
CA THR A 352 1.62 -0.61 28.73
C THR A 352 0.51 -0.94 29.73
N THR A 353 0.80 -1.80 30.73
CA THR A 353 -0.10 -2.02 31.90
C THR A 353 -0.46 -0.70 32.59
N ASN A 354 0.48 0.24 32.61
CA ASN A 354 0.36 1.59 33.14
C ASN A 354 -0.56 2.53 32.34
N SER A 355 -0.99 2.14 31.13
CA SER A 355 -1.89 2.95 30.30
C SER A 355 -3.36 2.81 30.68
N LYS A 356 -3.70 1.80 31.51
CA LYS A 356 -5.05 1.57 32.01
C LYS A 356 -5.43 2.69 32.98
N ARG A 357 -6.57 3.34 32.74
CA ARG A 357 -6.99 4.51 33.53
C ARG A 357 -8.50 4.67 33.54
N VAL A 358 -9.01 5.31 34.58
CA VAL A 358 -10.40 5.77 34.67
C VAL A 358 -10.42 7.28 34.40
N LEU A 359 -11.30 7.70 33.50
CA LEU A 359 -11.51 9.12 33.18
C LEU A 359 -12.89 9.53 33.69
N VAL A 360 -12.97 10.71 34.30
CA VAL A 360 -14.25 11.31 34.68
C VAL A 360 -14.85 11.99 33.44
N VAL A 361 -16.11 11.68 33.15
CA VAL A 361 -16.80 12.13 31.95
C VAL A 361 -17.72 13.31 32.31
N PRO A 362 -17.56 14.47 31.64
CA PRO A 362 -18.45 15.61 31.82
C PRO A 362 -19.93 15.27 31.49
N PRO A 363 -20.91 15.84 32.21
CA PRO A 363 -22.34 15.60 31.97
C PRO A 363 -22.77 15.66 30.51
N VAL A 364 -22.33 16.66 29.74
CA VAL A 364 -22.76 16.83 28.34
C VAL A 364 -22.25 15.69 27.45
N LEU A 365 -21.08 15.12 27.74
CA LEU A 365 -20.60 13.93 27.03
C LEU A 365 -21.33 12.67 27.49
N MET A 366 -21.72 12.59 28.77
CA MET A 366 -22.58 11.50 29.25
C MET A 366 -23.94 11.51 28.56
N ASP A 367 -24.53 12.67 28.27
CA ASP A 367 -25.80 12.77 27.55
C ASP A 367 -25.68 12.17 26.13
N LEU A 368 -24.61 12.48 25.40
CA LEU A 368 -24.35 11.86 24.11
C LEU A 368 -24.13 10.34 24.22
N ILE A 369 -23.39 9.88 25.25
CA ILE A 369 -23.19 8.46 25.52
C ILE A 369 -24.54 7.76 25.78
N ARG A 370 -25.43 8.36 26.57
CA ARG A 370 -26.78 7.84 26.83
C ARG A 370 -27.62 7.74 25.56
N ILE A 371 -27.57 8.75 24.68
CA ILE A 371 -28.24 8.69 23.37
C ILE A 371 -27.74 7.47 22.59
N VAL A 372 -26.42 7.26 22.53
CA VAL A 372 -25.86 6.13 21.78
C VAL A 372 -26.23 4.78 22.43
N ILE A 373 -26.20 4.67 23.75
CA ILE A 373 -26.62 3.45 24.45
C ILE A 373 -28.09 3.16 24.19
N ALA A 374 -28.97 4.15 24.38
CA ALA A 374 -30.40 4.00 24.17
C ALA A 374 -30.74 3.55 22.74
N VAL A 375 -30.15 4.20 21.73
CA VAL A 375 -30.50 3.93 20.33
C VAL A 375 -29.86 2.64 19.80
N PHE A 376 -28.59 2.41 20.11
CA PHE A 376 -27.81 1.36 19.47
C PHE A 376 -27.53 0.16 20.36
N HIS A 377 -27.69 0.25 21.68
CA HIS A 377 -27.29 -0.83 22.61
C HIS A 377 -28.43 -1.34 23.49
N THR A 378 -29.58 -0.69 23.47
CA THR A 378 -30.81 -1.14 24.12
C THR A 378 -31.70 -1.84 23.10
N ASP A 379 -32.25 -3.00 23.45
CA ASP A 379 -33.26 -3.69 22.63
C ASP A 379 -34.68 -3.19 22.93
N ALA A 380 -35.68 -3.78 22.25
CA ALA A 380 -37.08 -3.37 22.36
C ALA A 380 -37.66 -3.59 23.77
N GLU A 381 -37.10 -4.54 24.52
CA GLU A 381 -37.46 -4.87 25.89
C GLU A 381 -36.76 -3.96 26.93
N GLY A 382 -35.89 -3.05 26.48
CA GLY A 382 -35.15 -2.13 27.35
C GLY A 382 -33.86 -2.70 27.93
N VAL A 383 -33.40 -3.88 27.47
CA VAL A 383 -32.20 -4.54 27.96
C VAL A 383 -30.97 -3.96 27.28
N ILE A 384 -30.03 -3.48 28.11
CA ILE A 384 -28.76 -2.91 27.63
C ILE A 384 -27.72 -4.00 27.41
N ARG A 385 -27.12 -4.01 26.21
CA ARG A 385 -26.04 -4.94 25.85
C ARG A 385 -24.70 -4.54 26.42
N GLN A 386 -24.46 -4.91 27.67
CA GLN A 386 -23.27 -4.55 28.46
C GLN A 386 -21.92 -4.95 27.81
N GLU A 387 -21.89 -6.07 27.08
CA GLU A 387 -20.65 -6.57 26.44
C GLU A 387 -20.35 -5.93 25.07
N ALA A 388 -21.28 -5.18 24.50
CA ALA A 388 -21.08 -4.52 23.22
C ALA A 388 -20.02 -3.41 23.34
N ARG A 389 -19.36 -3.10 22.22
CA ARG A 389 -18.49 -1.92 22.14
C ARG A 389 -19.35 -0.67 22.19
N LEU A 390 -18.97 0.30 23.02
CA LEU A 390 -19.69 1.56 23.17
C LEU A 390 -19.87 2.27 21.82
N VAL A 391 -18.83 2.28 20.99
CA VAL A 391 -18.93 2.75 19.61
C VAL A 391 -19.44 1.60 18.74
N PRO A 392 -20.70 1.62 18.26
CA PRO A 392 -21.27 0.53 17.50
C PRO A 392 -20.57 0.35 16.14
N GLY A 393 -20.48 -0.90 15.70
CA GLY A 393 -20.02 -1.23 14.36
C GLY A 393 -21.10 -0.98 13.32
N LEU A 394 -20.77 -0.22 12.26
CA LEU A 394 -21.76 0.19 11.25
C LEU A 394 -22.06 -0.90 10.20
N ARG A 395 -21.04 -1.68 9.82
CA ARG A 395 -21.18 -2.75 8.80
C ARG A 395 -21.41 -4.13 9.40
N ARG A 396 -20.83 -4.36 10.57
CA ARG A 396 -20.91 -5.61 11.34
C ARG A 396 -20.91 -5.23 12.81
N ARG A 397 -21.67 -5.99 13.60
CA ARG A 397 -21.72 -5.82 15.06
C ARG A 397 -20.31 -5.88 15.65
N ASP A 398 -20.00 -4.94 16.55
CA ASP A 398 -18.75 -4.84 17.31
C ASP A 398 -17.42 -4.89 16.51
N ALA A 399 -17.45 -4.69 15.19
CA ALA A 399 -16.27 -4.86 14.34
C ALA A 399 -15.85 -3.59 13.59
N GLY A 400 -14.54 -3.36 13.51
CA GLY A 400 -13.93 -2.28 12.73
C GLY A 400 -14.35 -0.86 13.18
N GLY A 401 -14.26 0.09 12.25
CA GLY A 401 -14.73 1.47 12.42
C GLY A 401 -13.67 2.54 12.15
N GLN A 402 -12.40 2.31 12.52
CA GLN A 402 -11.39 3.38 12.46
C GLN A 402 -11.14 3.93 11.05
N ALA A 403 -11.07 3.07 10.03
CA ALA A 403 -10.84 3.49 8.65
C ALA A 403 -12.04 4.29 8.10
N ALA A 404 -13.26 3.86 8.43
CA ALA A 404 -14.48 4.55 8.04
C ALA A 404 -14.56 5.94 8.70
N PHE A 405 -14.26 6.01 10.00
CA PHE A 405 -14.22 7.28 10.71
C PHE A 405 -13.11 8.21 10.21
N ARG A 406 -11.89 7.72 9.94
CA ARG A 406 -10.83 8.55 9.33
C ARG A 406 -11.29 9.19 8.03
N LYS A 407 -11.93 8.41 7.15
CA LYS A 407 -12.46 8.91 5.88
C LYS A 407 -13.59 9.91 6.10
N ALA A 408 -14.53 9.61 7.01
CA ALA A 408 -15.64 10.49 7.33
C ALA A 408 -15.16 11.82 7.93
N LEU A 409 -14.21 11.78 8.86
CA LEU A 409 -13.60 12.96 9.47
C LEU A 409 -12.91 13.84 8.44
N ALA A 410 -12.11 13.26 7.54
CA ALA A 410 -11.44 14.02 6.47
C ALA A 410 -12.46 14.70 5.55
N ASN A 411 -13.50 13.98 5.12
CA ASN A 411 -14.57 14.53 4.28
C ASN A 411 -15.35 15.64 5.01
N ALA A 412 -15.70 15.43 6.27
CA ALA A 412 -16.45 16.39 7.08
C ALA A 412 -15.63 17.67 7.35
N ALA A 413 -14.33 17.53 7.62
CA ALA A 413 -13.42 18.66 7.80
C ALA A 413 -13.24 19.46 6.50
N GLY A 414 -13.06 18.79 5.36
CA GLY A 414 -13.04 19.44 4.06
C GLY A 414 -14.35 20.19 3.75
N ALA A 415 -15.50 19.57 4.00
CA ALA A 415 -16.80 20.21 3.81
C ALA A 415 -17.13 21.31 4.84
N ALA A 416 -16.39 21.40 5.95
CA ALA A 416 -16.50 22.45 6.95
C ALA A 416 -15.41 23.53 6.80
N ASN A 417 -14.54 23.40 5.79
CA ASN A 417 -13.35 24.24 5.58
C ASN A 417 -12.50 24.36 6.86
N VAL A 418 -12.31 23.24 7.58
CA VAL A 418 -11.47 23.18 8.78
C VAL A 418 -10.12 22.59 8.42
N ASP A 419 -9.10 23.45 8.39
CA ASP A 419 -7.73 23.01 8.21
C ASP A 419 -6.98 22.98 9.55
N CYS A 420 -6.11 21.99 9.72
CA CYS A 420 -5.14 21.96 10.81
C CYS A 420 -3.70 22.16 10.29
N THR A 421 -3.49 22.33 8.99
CA THR A 421 -2.21 22.82 8.44
C THR A 421 -2.12 24.36 8.55
N PRO A 422 -0.93 24.93 8.77
CA PRO A 422 -0.75 26.38 8.79
C PRO A 422 -1.10 27.04 7.46
N GLU A 423 -1.61 28.28 7.50
CA GLU A 423 -2.04 29.06 6.33
C GLU A 423 -0.93 29.26 5.28
N GLU A 424 0.33 29.33 5.72
CA GLU A 424 1.50 29.54 4.84
C GLU A 424 1.88 28.31 3.99
N ASP A 425 1.35 27.12 4.33
CA ASP A 425 1.66 25.84 3.66
C ASP A 425 0.47 25.24 2.88
N VAL A 426 -0.60 26.02 2.67
CA VAL A 426 -1.77 25.61 1.86
C VAL A 426 -1.38 25.65 0.38
N ILE A 427 -0.65 24.64 -0.08
CA ILE A 427 -0.19 24.55 -1.48
C ILE A 427 -1.29 24.00 -2.40
N ASP A 428 -2.33 23.39 -1.83
CA ASP A 428 -3.56 22.98 -2.50
C ASP A 428 -4.69 23.13 -1.47
N GLU A 429 -5.93 23.43 -1.87
CA GLU A 429 -7.14 23.54 -1.01
C GLU A 429 -7.53 22.20 -0.29
N MET A 430 -6.56 21.36 0.04
CA MET A 430 -6.69 20.12 0.79
C MET A 430 -6.65 20.37 2.30
N PHE A 431 -7.82 20.62 2.86
CA PHE A 431 -8.03 20.63 4.31
C PHE A 431 -7.59 19.32 4.97
N SER A 432 -6.70 19.39 5.97
CA SER A 432 -6.14 18.24 6.66
C SER A 432 -6.55 18.21 8.14
N CYS A 433 -7.45 17.30 8.52
CA CYS A 433 -7.83 17.06 9.91
C CYS A 433 -7.77 15.56 10.23
N THR A 434 -7.01 15.18 11.26
CA THR A 434 -6.79 13.78 11.64
C THR A 434 -7.30 13.49 13.05
N PRO A 435 -7.58 12.21 13.39
CA PRO A 435 -7.98 11.83 14.75
C PRO A 435 -6.96 12.24 15.82
N HIS A 436 -5.67 12.32 15.47
CA HIS A 436 -4.63 12.72 16.41
C HIS A 436 -4.68 14.21 16.74
N ASP A 437 -5.19 15.05 15.84
CA ASP A 437 -5.34 16.50 16.07
C ASP A 437 -6.36 16.79 17.17
N MET A 438 -7.44 16.00 17.26
CA MET A 438 -8.43 16.09 18.36
C MET A 438 -7.78 15.87 19.73
N ARG A 439 -6.94 14.83 19.83
CA ARG A 439 -6.21 14.50 21.06
C ARG A 439 -5.14 15.54 21.38
N ARG A 440 -4.41 16.05 20.38
CA ARG A 440 -3.40 17.10 20.62
C ARG A 440 -4.07 18.37 21.17
N THR A 441 -5.20 18.75 20.57
CA THR A 441 -5.91 19.98 20.93
C THR A 441 -6.33 20.00 22.40
N ILE A 442 -6.91 18.92 22.93
CA ILE A 442 -7.30 18.90 24.35
C ILE A 442 -6.10 18.97 25.29
N LEU A 443 -4.94 18.43 24.90
CA LEU A 443 -3.73 18.57 25.72
C LEU A 443 -3.25 20.02 25.74
N SER A 444 -3.33 20.72 24.60
CA SER A 444 -3.07 22.17 24.52
C SER A 444 -4.09 23.00 25.31
N ASP A 445 -5.37 22.61 25.32
CA ASP A 445 -6.39 23.28 26.15
C ASP A 445 -6.12 23.11 27.64
N LEU A 446 -5.70 21.93 28.09
CA LEU A 446 -5.39 21.69 29.50
C LEU A 446 -4.17 22.50 29.96
N ASP A 447 -3.18 22.66 29.09
CA ASP A 447 -2.04 23.55 29.32
C ASP A 447 -2.48 25.02 29.44
N ARG A 448 -3.33 25.49 28.51
CA ARG A 448 -3.97 26.83 28.58
C ARG A 448 -4.82 27.03 29.84
N LEU A 449 -5.44 25.96 30.34
CA LEU A 449 -6.23 25.96 31.58
C LEU A 449 -5.37 25.77 32.85
N GLU A 450 -4.04 25.83 32.71
CA GLU A 450 -3.06 25.75 33.80
C GLU A 450 -3.18 24.44 34.62
N VAL A 451 -3.58 23.36 33.98
CA VAL A 451 -3.61 22.03 34.61
C VAL A 451 -2.20 21.50 34.73
N LYS A 452 -1.78 21.18 35.96
CA LYS A 452 -0.45 20.60 36.26
C LYS A 452 -0.06 19.49 35.28
N ASP A 453 1.16 19.55 34.73
CA ASP A 453 1.71 18.59 33.77
C ASP A 453 1.54 17.13 34.17
N SER A 454 1.78 16.81 35.45
CA SER A 454 1.62 15.44 35.96
C SER A 454 0.18 14.94 35.86
N HIS A 455 -0.82 15.80 36.02
CA HIS A 455 -2.23 15.47 35.85
C HIS A 455 -2.58 15.36 34.36
N THR A 456 -2.08 16.27 33.51
CA THR A 456 -2.26 16.23 32.05
C THR A 456 -1.65 14.96 31.44
N GLN A 457 -0.45 14.56 31.89
CA GLN A 457 0.19 13.33 31.48
C GLN A 457 -0.55 12.07 31.97
N ARG A 458 -1.14 12.08 33.17
CA ARG A 458 -2.01 10.99 33.66
C ARG A 458 -3.32 10.89 32.87
N PHE A 459 -3.97 12.02 32.60
CA PHE A 459 -5.16 12.12 31.77
C PHE A 459 -4.90 11.56 30.36
N ALA A 460 -3.76 11.93 29.76
CA ALA A 460 -3.32 11.41 28.47
C ALA A 460 -2.91 9.93 28.50
N GLY A 461 -2.66 9.33 29.66
CA GLY A 461 -2.05 8.00 29.79
C GLY A 461 -0.59 7.97 29.32
N HIS A 462 0.16 9.05 29.56
CA HIS A 462 1.62 9.16 29.38
C HIS A 462 2.39 8.83 30.66
N LEU A 463 1.78 9.01 31.83
CA LEU A 463 2.31 8.54 33.12
C LEU A 463 1.40 7.45 33.72
N ALA A 464 2.01 6.55 34.50
CA ALA A 464 1.27 5.55 35.27
C ALA A 464 0.35 6.22 36.31
N GLY A 465 -0.91 5.81 36.35
CA GLY A 465 -1.78 6.12 37.48
C GLY A 465 -1.44 5.22 38.69
N THR A 466 -1.61 5.73 39.90
CA THR A 466 -1.55 4.94 41.15
C THR A 466 -2.84 4.15 41.42
N ALA A 467 -3.80 4.18 40.50
CA ALA A 467 -5.12 3.59 40.64
C ALA A 467 -5.14 2.15 40.11
N VAL A 468 -5.16 1.19 41.03
CA VAL A 468 -5.41 -0.23 40.76
C VAL A 468 -6.89 -0.38 40.39
N LEU A 469 -7.18 -0.84 39.17
CA LEU A 469 -8.55 -1.12 38.67
C LEU A 469 -9.31 -2.12 39.58
N HIS A 470 -9.87 -1.66 40.69
CA HIS A 470 -10.95 -2.36 41.36
C HIS A 470 -12.28 -1.83 40.79
N ARG A 471 -13.20 -2.75 40.50
CA ARG A 471 -14.55 -2.49 39.94
C ARG A 471 -15.44 -1.60 40.83
N SER A 472 -14.94 -1.11 41.96
CA SER A 472 -15.67 -0.43 43.03
C SER A 472 -15.26 1.03 43.25
N TYR A 473 -14.62 1.68 42.27
CA TYR A 473 -14.38 3.12 42.35
C TYR A 473 -15.70 3.88 42.31
N LEU A 474 -16.15 4.35 43.47
CA LEU A 474 -17.15 5.41 43.57
C LEU A 474 -16.50 6.70 43.04
N LEU A 475 -17.25 7.52 42.31
CA LEU A 475 -16.75 8.81 41.81
C LEU A 475 -16.20 9.68 42.94
N ASP A 476 -16.67 9.48 44.17
CA ASP A 476 -16.22 10.17 45.39
C ASP A 476 -14.88 9.68 45.95
N ASP A 477 -14.21 8.75 45.30
CA ASP A 477 -12.83 8.39 45.65
C ASP A 477 -11.91 9.63 45.57
N PRO A 478 -11.23 10.00 46.67
CA PRO A 478 -10.28 11.12 46.69
C PRO A 478 -9.19 11.03 45.60
N LYS A 479 -8.83 9.82 45.14
CA LYS A 479 -7.86 9.58 44.06
C LYS A 479 -8.35 10.10 42.70
N LEU A 480 -9.66 10.25 42.50
CA LEU A 480 -10.25 10.81 41.29
C LEU A 480 -10.38 12.34 41.33
N ARG A 481 -10.05 13.00 42.44
CA ARG A 481 -10.16 14.47 42.58
C ARG A 481 -9.46 15.26 41.44
N PRO A 482 -8.24 14.92 40.99
CA PRO A 482 -7.64 15.59 39.84
C PRO A 482 -8.42 15.41 38.55
N ALA A 483 -8.96 14.20 38.30
CA ALA A 483 -9.76 13.91 37.11
C ALA A 483 -11.12 14.61 37.15
N LYS A 484 -11.76 14.70 38.33
CA LYS A 484 -12.97 15.49 38.56
C LYS A 484 -12.72 16.97 38.27
N ASN A 485 -11.64 17.55 38.77
CA ASN A 485 -11.30 18.96 38.51
C ASN A 485 -11.12 19.23 37.01
N ILE A 486 -10.42 18.33 36.29
CA ILE A 486 -10.29 18.42 34.84
C ILE A 486 -11.66 18.36 34.15
N ALA A 487 -12.51 17.40 34.54
CA ALA A 487 -13.86 17.27 33.98
C ALA A 487 -14.73 18.51 34.23
N THR A 488 -14.61 19.15 35.41
CA THR A 488 -15.30 20.41 35.72
C THR A 488 -14.84 21.55 34.82
N LEU A 489 -13.53 21.70 34.60
CA LEU A 489 -12.98 22.71 33.70
C LEU A 489 -13.46 22.50 32.26
N ILE A 490 -13.42 21.25 31.79
CA ILE A 490 -13.90 20.89 30.45
C ILE A 490 -15.41 21.12 30.34
N GLN A 491 -16.20 20.74 31.34
CA GLN A 491 -17.65 20.97 31.37
C GLN A 491 -17.97 22.47 31.25
N ARG A 492 -17.20 23.33 31.91
CA ARG A 492 -17.35 24.79 31.78
C ARG A 492 -17.07 25.25 30.35
N GLU A 493 -15.96 24.83 29.74
CA GLU A 493 -15.64 25.18 28.35
C GLU A 493 -16.70 24.68 27.37
N LEU A 494 -17.22 23.46 27.57
CA LEU A 494 -18.29 22.87 26.75
C LEU A 494 -19.59 23.67 26.88
N THR A 495 -20.00 24.02 28.09
CA THR A 495 -21.24 24.77 28.32
C THR A 495 -21.16 26.18 27.72
N THR A 496 -19.99 26.82 27.80
CA THR A 496 -19.76 28.15 27.22
C THR A 496 -19.73 28.13 25.69
N ASN A 497 -19.01 27.18 25.09
CA ASN A 497 -18.76 27.19 23.64
C ASN A 497 -19.78 26.38 22.83
N LEU A 498 -20.49 25.45 23.47
CA LEU A 498 -21.44 24.50 22.86
C LEU A 498 -22.71 24.37 23.71
N PRO A 499 -23.51 25.44 23.88
CA PRO A 499 -24.69 25.43 24.74
C PRO A 499 -25.78 24.45 24.27
N VAL A 500 -25.77 24.09 22.99
CA VAL A 500 -26.70 23.10 22.38
C VAL A 500 -26.32 21.64 22.67
N GLY A 501 -25.21 21.40 23.38
CA GLY A 501 -24.72 20.06 23.69
C GLY A 501 -23.81 19.46 22.62
N LEU A 502 -23.60 18.14 22.69
CA LEU A 502 -22.64 17.41 21.84
C LEU A 502 -23.28 16.50 20.78
N ALA A 503 -24.58 16.24 20.88
CA ALA A 503 -25.36 15.63 19.81
C ALA A 503 -25.71 16.74 18.81
N ILE A 504 -24.77 17.04 17.91
CA ILE A 504 -24.96 18.11 16.93
C ILE A 504 -25.91 17.60 15.84
N PRO A 505 -27.03 18.29 15.56
CA PRO A 505 -27.98 17.85 14.54
C PRO A 505 -27.28 17.63 13.19
N THR A 506 -27.55 16.49 12.56
CA THR A 506 -26.94 16.10 11.27
C THR A 506 -27.98 15.54 10.33
N THR A 507 -27.77 15.67 9.02
CA THR A 507 -28.59 15.02 7.99
C THR A 507 -28.00 13.67 7.57
N ILE A 508 -26.83 13.28 8.10
CA ILE A 508 -26.11 12.07 7.71
C ILE A 508 -26.62 10.86 8.49
N ARG A 509 -27.21 9.90 7.78
CA ARG A 509 -27.72 8.65 8.35
C ARG A 509 -26.61 7.61 8.57
N CYS A 510 -26.77 6.79 9.59
CA CYS A 510 -25.88 5.64 9.88
C CYS A 510 -26.51 4.28 9.54
N THR A 511 -27.68 4.31 8.90
CA THR A 511 -28.57 3.18 8.58
C THR A 511 -28.68 2.94 7.06
N THR A 512 -27.80 3.56 6.26
CA THR A 512 -27.81 3.41 4.79
C THR A 512 -27.38 2.01 4.38
N GLY A 513 -27.69 1.56 3.15
CA GLY A 513 -27.32 0.20 2.69
C GLY A 513 -25.82 -0.11 2.70
N ASN A 514 -24.95 0.91 2.71
CA ASN A 514 -23.50 0.77 2.91
C ASN A 514 -23.11 0.32 4.34
N GLN A 515 -24.10 0.25 5.23
CA GLN A 515 -24.06 -0.06 6.66
C GLN A 515 -25.10 -1.17 6.95
N GLY A 516 -25.02 -2.26 6.18
CA GLY A 516 -26.05 -3.32 6.12
C GLY A 516 -26.48 -3.91 7.46
N TYR A 517 -25.63 -3.89 8.49
CA TYR A 517 -26.00 -4.32 9.84
C TYR A 517 -27.03 -3.39 10.49
N LEU A 518 -26.86 -2.06 10.40
CA LEU A 518 -27.80 -1.09 10.97
C LEU A 518 -28.99 -0.82 10.05
N ALA A 519 -28.87 -1.06 8.75
CA ALA A 519 -29.95 -0.87 7.78
C ALA A 519 -31.16 -1.80 7.99
N LEU A 520 -31.00 -2.90 8.74
CA LEU A 520 -32.10 -3.80 9.12
C LEU A 520 -33.04 -3.15 10.14
N ASP A 521 -32.48 -2.34 11.05
CA ASP A 521 -33.18 -1.65 12.13
C ASP A 521 -33.24 -0.13 11.86
N GLY A 522 -33.04 0.25 10.60
CA GLY A 522 -32.84 1.63 10.17
C GLY A 522 -33.99 2.58 10.54
N PRO A 523 -35.26 2.22 10.26
CA PRO A 523 -36.41 3.06 10.58
C PRO A 523 -36.51 3.40 12.07
N ARG A 524 -36.32 2.42 12.97
CA ARG A 524 -36.34 2.63 14.41
C ARG A 524 -35.20 3.55 14.85
N ILE A 525 -33.97 3.23 14.42
CA ILE A 525 -32.78 4.03 14.76
C ILE A 525 -32.95 5.47 14.31
N ASP A 526 -33.38 5.71 13.07
CA ASP A 526 -33.53 7.07 12.55
C ASP A 526 -34.68 7.82 13.23
N ALA A 527 -35.79 7.15 13.56
CA ALA A 527 -36.88 7.75 14.32
C ALA A 527 -36.43 8.19 15.72
N GLU A 528 -35.73 7.31 16.46
CA GLU A 528 -35.23 7.65 17.79
C GLU A 528 -34.16 8.75 17.77
N LEU A 529 -33.28 8.76 16.76
CA LEU A 529 -32.31 9.85 16.60
C LEU A 529 -32.99 11.17 16.23
N ALA A 530 -34.06 11.14 15.43
CA ALA A 530 -34.83 12.32 15.07
C ALA A 530 -35.62 12.88 16.25
N GLU A 531 -36.28 12.02 17.03
CA GLU A 531 -36.98 12.40 18.27
C GLU A 531 -36.04 13.07 19.27
N ARG A 532 -34.78 12.60 19.35
CA ARG A 532 -33.74 13.17 20.21
C ARG A 532 -33.04 14.39 19.61
N GLY A 533 -33.50 14.89 18.46
CA GLY A 533 -32.93 16.05 17.77
C GLY A 533 -31.53 15.84 17.17
N ALA A 534 -31.01 14.62 17.19
CA ALA A 534 -29.67 14.30 16.72
C ALA A 534 -29.62 14.05 15.20
N LEU A 535 -30.72 13.57 14.61
CA LEU A 535 -30.89 13.40 13.16
C LEU A 535 -31.96 14.36 12.63
N VAL A 536 -31.58 15.17 11.66
CA VAL A 536 -32.50 16.03 10.90
C VAL A 536 -32.89 15.28 9.64
N LEU A 537 -34.09 14.72 9.64
CA LEU A 537 -34.67 14.14 8.45
C LEU A 537 -35.09 15.28 7.51
N MET A 538 -34.52 15.30 6.31
CA MET A 538 -35.04 16.15 5.25
C MET A 538 -36.42 15.62 4.87
N THR A 539 -37.46 16.43 4.92
CA THR A 539 -38.82 16.00 4.60
C THR A 539 -39.34 16.69 3.35
N ASP A 540 -40.33 16.08 2.70
CA ASP A 540 -41.15 16.78 1.71
C ASP A 540 -42.18 17.71 2.37
N GLU A 541 -43.04 18.33 1.55
CA GLU A 541 -44.12 19.21 2.02
C GLU A 541 -45.15 18.51 2.94
N GLY A 542 -45.24 17.18 2.86
CA GLY A 542 -46.10 16.35 3.71
C GLY A 542 -45.42 15.87 4.99
N GLY A 543 -44.17 16.25 5.24
CA GLY A 543 -43.39 15.79 6.39
C GLY A 543 -42.76 14.40 6.21
N GLU A 544 -42.78 13.83 5.00
CA GLU A 544 -42.22 12.50 4.75
C GLU A 544 -40.70 12.57 4.51
N PRO A 545 -39.88 11.74 5.20
CA PRO A 545 -38.43 11.73 5.01
C PRO A 545 -38.01 11.44 3.56
N LEU A 546 -37.06 12.23 3.06
CA LEU A 546 -36.48 12.14 1.73
C LEU A 546 -35.08 11.54 1.79
N VAL A 547 -34.83 10.53 0.97
CA VAL A 547 -33.52 9.90 0.78
C VAL A 547 -32.84 10.41 -0.48
N ALA A 548 -31.53 10.66 -0.36
CA ALA A 548 -30.68 11.05 -1.48
C ALA A 548 -30.49 9.88 -2.45
N THR A 549 -30.07 10.18 -3.69
CA THR A 549 -29.82 9.15 -4.72
C THR A 549 -28.87 8.05 -4.23
N ALA A 550 -27.76 8.44 -3.57
CA ALA A 550 -26.77 7.48 -3.11
C ALA A 550 -27.29 6.57 -1.98
N GLU A 551 -28.18 7.09 -1.14
CA GLU A 551 -28.82 6.35 -0.06
C GLU A 551 -29.86 5.38 -0.61
N ALA A 552 -30.69 5.83 -1.54
CA ALA A 552 -31.64 5.00 -2.27
C ALA A 552 -30.93 3.87 -3.04
N ALA A 553 -29.83 4.18 -3.73
CA ALA A 553 -29.02 3.18 -4.42
C ALA A 553 -28.53 2.08 -3.46
N ALA A 554 -28.06 2.47 -2.27
CA ALA A 554 -27.64 1.52 -1.26
C ALA A 554 -28.81 0.70 -0.69
N LEU A 555 -29.99 1.32 -0.50
CA LEU A 555 -31.21 0.62 -0.07
C LEU A 555 -31.67 -0.46 -1.06
N TRP A 556 -31.51 -0.20 -2.36
CA TRP A 556 -31.93 -1.11 -3.42
C TRP A 556 -30.82 -2.05 -3.90
N ASP A 557 -29.63 -1.97 -3.29
CA ASP A 557 -28.44 -2.73 -3.68
C ASP A 557 -28.06 -2.55 -5.17
N VAL A 558 -28.08 -1.30 -5.64
CA VAL A 558 -27.70 -0.92 -7.01
C VAL A 558 -26.68 0.21 -7.04
N THR A 559 -26.11 0.48 -8.21
CA THR A 559 -25.20 1.62 -8.37
C THR A 559 -25.97 2.95 -8.30
N PRO A 560 -25.36 4.05 -7.82
CA PRO A 560 -25.98 5.37 -7.86
C PRO A 560 -26.41 5.80 -9.27
N LYS A 561 -25.71 5.33 -10.31
CA LYS A 561 -26.09 5.57 -11.71
C LYS A 561 -27.44 4.91 -12.03
N THR A 562 -27.59 3.64 -11.65
CA THR A 562 -28.84 2.88 -11.82
C THR A 562 -29.98 3.52 -11.03
N ALA A 563 -29.74 3.91 -9.78
CA ALA A 563 -30.74 4.59 -8.97
C ALA A 563 -31.21 5.93 -9.60
N ARG A 564 -30.29 6.75 -10.11
CA ARG A 564 -30.66 7.98 -10.85
C ARG A 564 -31.51 7.67 -12.06
N LEU A 565 -31.16 6.62 -12.81
CA LEU A 565 -31.91 6.20 -13.98
C LEU A 565 -33.33 5.80 -13.59
N TRP A 566 -33.49 4.96 -12.56
CA TRP A 566 -34.81 4.54 -12.07
C TRP A 566 -35.67 5.73 -11.59
N MET A 567 -35.06 6.70 -10.92
CA MET A 567 -35.72 7.94 -10.50
C MET A 567 -36.10 8.82 -11.70
N ALA A 568 -35.24 8.93 -12.71
CA ALA A 568 -35.46 9.74 -13.90
C ALA A 568 -36.53 9.15 -14.82
N GLU A 569 -36.59 7.82 -14.94
CA GLU A 569 -37.60 7.08 -15.70
C GLU A 569 -38.94 6.96 -14.97
N GLY A 570 -39.04 7.49 -13.74
CA GLY A 570 -40.29 7.46 -12.95
C GLY A 570 -40.64 6.08 -12.39
N ARG A 571 -39.69 5.13 -12.34
CA ARG A 571 -39.92 3.80 -11.74
C ARG A 571 -40.15 3.87 -10.23
N VAL A 572 -39.62 4.91 -9.61
CA VAL A 572 -39.90 5.28 -8.23
C VAL A 572 -40.27 6.76 -8.21
N PRO A 573 -41.38 7.14 -7.55
CA PRO A 573 -41.70 8.55 -7.37
C PRO A 573 -40.50 9.29 -6.76
N SER A 574 -40.08 10.36 -7.42
CA SER A 574 -38.92 11.13 -6.98
C SER A 574 -39.17 12.62 -7.17
N ILE A 575 -38.68 13.40 -6.21
CA ILE A 575 -38.86 14.84 -6.13
C ILE A 575 -37.52 15.49 -6.50
N PRO A 576 -37.51 16.48 -7.41
CA PRO A 576 -36.34 17.29 -7.64
C PRO A 576 -36.03 18.14 -6.40
N TRP A 577 -34.77 18.17 -5.99
CA TRP A 577 -34.29 18.85 -4.79
C TRP A 577 -33.03 19.65 -5.09
N GLY A 578 -32.97 20.91 -4.62
CA GLY A 578 -31.92 21.87 -4.97
C GLY A 578 -32.30 22.77 -6.15
N GLY A 579 -31.55 23.87 -6.33
CA GLY A 579 -31.84 24.92 -7.32
C GLY A 579 -31.84 24.46 -8.79
N ARG A 580 -32.36 25.32 -9.69
CA ARG A 580 -32.46 25.00 -11.14
C ARG A 580 -31.08 24.77 -11.76
N GLY A 581 -30.90 23.67 -12.50
CA GLY A 581 -29.73 23.42 -13.35
C GLY A 581 -29.01 22.08 -13.10
N SER A 582 -27.73 22.00 -13.43
CA SER A 582 -26.87 20.81 -13.36
C SER A 582 -26.59 20.29 -11.94
N GLY A 583 -27.08 20.97 -10.90
CA GLY A 583 -27.01 20.58 -9.50
C GLY A 583 -28.32 20.06 -8.90
N GLN A 584 -29.37 19.87 -9.71
CA GLN A 584 -30.67 19.38 -9.24
C GLN A 584 -30.58 17.88 -8.90
N GLU A 585 -30.55 17.56 -7.61
CA GLU A 585 -30.53 16.18 -7.12
C GLU A 585 -31.96 15.64 -7.10
N ARG A 586 -32.20 14.40 -7.56
CA ARG A 586 -33.48 13.74 -7.33
C ARG A 586 -33.43 13.00 -6.00
N ARG A 587 -34.46 13.21 -5.18
CA ARG A 587 -34.67 12.51 -3.90
C ARG A 587 -35.94 11.68 -3.96
N VAL A 588 -36.00 10.65 -3.15
CA VAL A 588 -37.13 9.73 -3.09
C VAL A 588 -37.68 9.73 -1.67
N ARG A 589 -38.99 9.60 -1.53
CA ARG A 589 -39.62 9.40 -0.22
C ARG A 589 -39.16 8.08 0.40
N LEU A 590 -38.91 8.05 1.71
CA LEU A 590 -38.42 6.84 2.36
C LEU A 590 -39.42 5.69 2.23
N SER A 591 -40.74 5.95 2.28
CA SER A 591 -41.75 4.91 2.07
C SER A 591 -41.67 4.32 0.67
N ASP A 592 -41.56 5.15 -0.37
CA ASP A 592 -41.41 4.71 -1.76
C ASP A 592 -40.11 3.90 -1.97
N ALA A 593 -39.02 4.34 -1.34
CA ALA A 593 -37.75 3.61 -1.39
C ALA A 593 -37.83 2.25 -0.68
N MET A 594 -38.51 2.17 0.47
CA MET A 594 -38.73 0.92 1.21
C MET A 594 -39.69 -0.01 0.48
N ALA A 595 -40.79 0.50 -0.07
CA ALA A 595 -41.74 -0.27 -0.86
C ALA A 595 -41.06 -0.88 -2.10
N LEU A 596 -40.17 -0.14 -2.78
CA LEU A 596 -39.38 -0.72 -3.86
C LEU A 596 -38.42 -1.79 -3.33
N ARG A 597 -37.74 -1.56 -2.20
CA ARG A 597 -36.85 -2.55 -1.60
C ARG A 597 -37.59 -3.85 -1.26
N GLU A 598 -38.80 -3.75 -0.72
CA GLU A 598 -39.65 -4.91 -0.42
C GLU A 598 -40.10 -5.63 -1.70
N ARG A 599 -40.53 -4.90 -2.73
CA ARG A 599 -40.83 -5.49 -4.05
C ARG A 599 -39.63 -6.22 -4.67
N LEU A 600 -38.43 -5.74 -4.40
CA LEU A 600 -37.18 -6.34 -4.88
C LEU A 600 -36.64 -7.44 -3.95
N SER A 601 -36.99 -7.47 -2.66
CA SER A 601 -36.47 -8.49 -1.74
C SER A 601 -36.94 -9.89 -2.10
N ASP A 602 -38.15 -10.00 -2.64
CA ASP A 602 -38.76 -11.27 -3.06
C ASP A 602 -38.36 -11.67 -4.48
N ARG A 603 -37.58 -10.83 -5.18
CA ARG A 603 -37.19 -11.04 -6.58
C ARG A 603 -35.68 -11.20 -6.71
N VAL A 604 -35.26 -12.14 -7.55
CA VAL A 604 -33.84 -12.32 -7.88
C VAL A 604 -33.57 -11.55 -9.16
N THR A 605 -32.71 -10.53 -9.10
CA THR A 605 -32.24 -9.85 -10.32
C THR A 605 -31.11 -10.64 -10.97
N LEU A 606 -30.96 -10.52 -12.28
CA LEU A 606 -29.90 -11.23 -13.02
C LEU A 606 -28.50 -10.80 -12.56
N ALA A 607 -28.32 -9.54 -12.18
CA ALA A 607 -27.07 -9.02 -11.61
C ALA A 607 -26.75 -9.67 -10.25
N ARG A 608 -27.72 -9.72 -9.33
CA ARG A 608 -27.57 -10.36 -8.03
C ARG A 608 -27.26 -11.84 -8.15
N LEU A 609 -27.95 -12.53 -9.08
CA LEU A 609 -27.70 -13.94 -9.34
C LEU A 609 -26.30 -14.20 -9.91
N ALA A 610 -25.80 -13.31 -10.79
CA ALA A 610 -24.45 -13.42 -11.31
C ALA A 610 -23.38 -13.30 -10.22
N ASP A 611 -23.56 -12.35 -9.30
CA ASP A 611 -22.69 -12.19 -8.13
C ASP A 611 -22.76 -13.42 -7.20
N GLU A 612 -23.97 -13.95 -6.98
CA GLU A 612 -24.23 -15.16 -6.17
C GLU A 612 -23.50 -16.39 -6.72
N VAL A 613 -23.55 -16.62 -8.03
CA VAL A 613 -22.86 -17.74 -8.70
C VAL A 613 -21.42 -17.41 -9.10
N HIS A 614 -20.88 -16.29 -8.62
CA HIS A 614 -19.51 -15.84 -8.81
C HIS A 614 -19.06 -15.75 -10.28
N THR A 615 -19.94 -15.23 -11.14
CA THR A 615 -19.66 -15.02 -12.56
C THR A 615 -20.08 -13.63 -13.02
N THR A 616 -19.87 -13.31 -14.29
CA THR A 616 -20.24 -12.00 -14.83
C THR A 616 -21.71 -11.99 -15.27
N TYR A 617 -22.38 -10.84 -15.10
CA TYR A 617 -23.74 -10.61 -15.63
C TYR A 617 -23.87 -11.07 -17.10
N HIS A 618 -22.88 -10.75 -17.93
CA HIS A 618 -22.93 -11.08 -19.35
C HIS A 618 -22.85 -12.58 -19.61
N ALA A 619 -22.07 -13.33 -18.82
CA ALA A 619 -21.98 -14.79 -18.94
C ALA A 619 -23.31 -15.46 -18.56
N VAL A 620 -23.94 -15.04 -17.45
CA VAL A 620 -25.27 -15.56 -17.07
C VAL A 620 -26.31 -15.20 -18.13
N TYR A 621 -26.32 -13.96 -18.61
CA TYR A 621 -27.26 -13.52 -19.64
C TYR A 621 -27.11 -14.32 -20.94
N GLN A 622 -25.88 -14.56 -21.41
CA GLN A 622 -25.63 -15.37 -22.60
C GLN A 622 -26.09 -16.82 -22.39
N LEU A 623 -25.83 -17.41 -21.21
CA LEU A 623 -26.26 -18.77 -20.89
C LEU A 623 -27.79 -18.88 -20.88
N VAL A 624 -28.47 -17.95 -20.23
CA VAL A 624 -29.94 -17.88 -20.22
C VAL A 624 -30.49 -17.81 -21.64
N ARG A 625 -29.93 -16.93 -22.47
CA ARG A 625 -30.36 -16.81 -23.88
C ARG A 625 -30.09 -18.08 -24.68
N ALA A 626 -28.93 -18.71 -24.48
CA ALA A 626 -28.55 -19.94 -25.19
C ALA A 626 -29.44 -21.13 -24.81
N GLN A 627 -29.89 -21.20 -23.56
CA GLN A 627 -30.77 -22.25 -23.03
C GLN A 627 -32.26 -21.92 -23.18
N GLY A 628 -32.60 -20.76 -23.74
CA GLY A 628 -33.99 -20.32 -23.91
C GLY A 628 -34.74 -20.13 -22.58
N LEU A 629 -34.03 -19.81 -21.49
CA LEU A 629 -34.65 -19.62 -20.18
C LEU A 629 -35.38 -18.27 -20.12
N GLU A 630 -36.49 -18.24 -19.40
CA GLU A 630 -37.31 -17.04 -19.27
C GLU A 630 -36.63 -16.00 -18.37
N LEU A 631 -36.70 -14.74 -18.81
CA LEU A 631 -36.34 -13.55 -18.04
C LEU A 631 -37.47 -12.54 -18.15
N GLU A 632 -37.84 -11.96 -17.03
CA GLU A 632 -38.78 -10.85 -16.99
C GLU A 632 -38.01 -9.54 -17.16
N ALA A 633 -38.33 -8.78 -18.21
CA ALA A 633 -37.70 -7.48 -18.44
C ALA A 633 -38.00 -6.53 -17.26
N TRP A 634 -36.94 -6.02 -16.63
CA TRP A 634 -36.99 -5.01 -15.59
C TRP A 634 -36.28 -3.75 -16.07
N GLY A 635 -36.81 -3.16 -17.13
CA GLY A 635 -36.23 -1.99 -17.79
C GLY A 635 -35.47 -2.29 -19.07
N GLU A 636 -34.65 -1.33 -19.49
CA GLU A 636 -33.95 -1.41 -20.78
C GLU A 636 -32.77 -2.40 -20.77
N ARG A 637 -32.18 -2.66 -19.58
CA ARG A 637 -30.97 -3.49 -19.44
C ARG A 637 -30.92 -4.41 -18.21
N ASP A 638 -31.97 -4.46 -17.40
CA ASP A 638 -32.02 -5.33 -16.22
C ASP A 638 -33.17 -6.33 -16.34
N PHE A 639 -33.00 -7.50 -15.73
CA PHE A 639 -33.96 -8.59 -15.77
C PHE A 639 -34.22 -9.14 -14.37
N ILE A 640 -35.48 -9.43 -14.08
CA ILE A 640 -35.86 -10.31 -12.97
C ILE A 640 -35.78 -11.74 -13.49
N VAL A 641 -35.17 -12.60 -12.68
CA VAL A 641 -35.00 -14.01 -12.95
C VAL A 641 -36.11 -14.77 -12.22
N PRO A 642 -37.03 -15.43 -12.94
CA PRO A 642 -38.02 -16.31 -12.32
C PRO A 642 -37.36 -17.35 -11.41
N ALA A 643 -38.06 -17.78 -10.36
CA ALA A 643 -37.49 -18.71 -9.37
C ALA A 643 -37.03 -20.05 -9.99
N THR A 644 -37.73 -20.51 -11.04
CA THR A 644 -37.37 -21.69 -11.84
C THR A 644 -36.04 -21.48 -12.56
N THR A 645 -35.89 -20.39 -13.31
CA THR A 645 -34.65 -20.01 -14.00
C THR A 645 -33.50 -19.82 -13.01
N ALA A 646 -33.76 -19.15 -11.87
CA ALA A 646 -32.75 -18.90 -10.85
C ALA A 646 -32.25 -20.21 -10.21
N SER A 647 -33.16 -21.14 -9.90
CA SER A 647 -32.81 -22.45 -9.35
C SER A 647 -32.00 -23.27 -10.35
N TRP A 648 -32.39 -23.26 -11.62
CA TRP A 648 -31.65 -23.92 -12.70
C TRP A 648 -30.23 -23.37 -12.83
N LEU A 649 -30.06 -22.04 -12.83
CA LEU A 649 -28.75 -21.39 -12.94
C LEU A 649 -27.85 -21.71 -11.73
N ARG A 650 -28.40 -21.70 -10.52
CA ARG A 650 -27.66 -22.10 -9.31
C ARG A 650 -27.18 -23.54 -9.41
N GLU A 651 -28.05 -24.45 -9.80
CA GLU A 651 -27.71 -25.86 -9.98
C GLU A 651 -26.63 -26.04 -11.04
N HIS A 652 -26.79 -25.37 -12.18
CA HIS A 652 -25.82 -25.39 -13.27
C HIS A 652 -24.43 -24.93 -12.81
N TYR A 653 -24.33 -23.76 -12.16
CA TYR A 653 -23.04 -23.25 -11.71
C TYR A 653 -22.46 -24.02 -10.52
N ARG A 654 -23.30 -24.59 -9.64
CA ARG A 654 -22.86 -25.52 -8.60
C ARG A 654 -22.21 -26.75 -9.23
N HIS A 655 -22.89 -27.39 -10.18
CA HIS A 655 -22.39 -28.55 -10.90
C HIS A 655 -21.08 -28.25 -11.65
N GLN A 656 -20.98 -27.08 -12.29
CA GLN A 656 -19.72 -26.62 -12.91
C GLN A 656 -18.60 -26.37 -11.90
N SER A 657 -18.92 -25.85 -10.71
CA SER A 657 -17.94 -25.61 -9.65
C SER A 657 -17.41 -26.94 -9.10
N GLU A 658 -18.30 -27.89 -8.84
CA GLU A 658 -17.96 -29.25 -8.42
C GLU A 658 -17.07 -29.95 -9.46
N LEU A 659 -17.42 -29.87 -10.75
CA LEU A 659 -16.61 -30.41 -11.84
C LEU A 659 -15.20 -29.79 -11.89
N HIS A 660 -15.07 -28.46 -11.80
CA HIS A 660 -13.74 -27.81 -11.78
C HIS A 660 -12.94 -28.09 -10.50
N GLY A 661 -13.64 -28.40 -9.40
CA GLY A 661 -13.07 -28.85 -8.14
C GLY A 661 -12.43 -30.23 -8.28
N ARG A 662 -13.13 -31.21 -8.89
CA ARG A 662 -12.66 -32.60 -9.02
C ARG A 662 -11.86 -32.89 -10.29
N ALA A 663 -12.02 -32.10 -11.35
CA ALA A 663 -11.44 -32.36 -12.67
C ALA A 663 -10.76 -31.12 -13.28
N VAL A 664 -9.91 -31.34 -14.28
CA VAL A 664 -9.26 -30.28 -15.06
C VAL A 664 -9.39 -30.53 -16.57
N PRO A 665 -9.40 -29.47 -17.39
CA PRO A 665 -9.41 -29.63 -18.84
C PRO A 665 -8.18 -30.37 -19.36
N TYR A 666 -8.31 -31.10 -20.46
CA TYR A 666 -7.19 -31.82 -21.10
C TYR A 666 -5.99 -30.91 -21.38
N SER A 667 -6.22 -29.64 -21.72
CA SER A 667 -5.15 -28.66 -21.95
C SER A 667 -4.35 -28.34 -20.69
N VAL A 668 -4.99 -28.31 -19.53
CA VAL A 668 -4.32 -28.11 -18.24
C VAL A 668 -3.58 -29.38 -17.84
N ALA A 669 -4.21 -30.55 -17.97
CA ALA A 669 -3.56 -31.84 -17.73
C ALA A 669 -2.31 -32.02 -18.61
N ALA A 670 -2.38 -31.65 -19.89
CA ALA A 670 -1.25 -31.69 -20.82
C ALA A 670 -0.10 -30.80 -20.34
N THR A 671 -0.42 -29.60 -19.85
CA THR A 671 0.57 -28.68 -19.29
C THR A 671 1.21 -29.25 -18.01
N THR A 672 0.39 -29.77 -17.08
CA THR A 672 0.85 -30.37 -15.83
C THR A 672 1.75 -31.59 -16.05
N LEU A 673 1.40 -32.43 -17.03
CA LEU A 673 2.20 -33.58 -17.43
C LEU A 673 3.29 -33.21 -18.45
N GLY A 674 3.51 -31.94 -18.80
CA GLY A 674 4.52 -31.55 -19.80
C GLY A 674 4.42 -32.35 -21.12
N THR A 675 3.20 -32.56 -21.62
CA THR A 675 2.89 -33.34 -22.82
C THR A 675 1.87 -32.63 -23.71
N THR A 676 1.41 -33.25 -24.79
CA THR A 676 0.39 -32.68 -25.70
C THR A 676 -1.02 -33.12 -25.31
N VAL A 677 -2.04 -32.37 -25.76
CA VAL A 677 -3.46 -32.75 -25.55
C VAL A 677 -3.80 -34.10 -26.17
N ALA A 678 -3.22 -34.43 -27.34
CA ALA A 678 -3.39 -35.73 -27.98
C ALA A 678 -2.78 -36.87 -27.15
N ALA A 679 -1.64 -36.63 -26.49
CA ALA A 679 -1.05 -37.61 -25.58
C ALA A 679 -1.89 -37.78 -24.30
N VAL A 680 -2.53 -36.71 -23.78
CA VAL A 680 -3.50 -36.83 -22.68
C VAL A 680 -4.70 -37.67 -23.12
N GLU A 681 -5.17 -37.51 -24.35
CA GLU A 681 -6.26 -38.31 -24.91
C GLU A 681 -5.88 -39.80 -24.97
N HIS A 682 -4.68 -40.13 -25.46
CA HIS A 682 -4.17 -41.50 -25.40
C HIS A 682 -4.05 -42.03 -23.96
N LEU A 683 -3.58 -41.23 -23.01
CA LEU A 683 -3.51 -41.65 -21.60
C LEU A 683 -4.89 -41.92 -20.99
N VAL A 684 -5.93 -41.23 -21.47
CA VAL A 684 -7.31 -41.53 -21.10
C VAL A 684 -7.78 -42.82 -21.74
N ASP A 685 -7.51 -43.02 -23.04
CA ASP A 685 -7.91 -44.23 -23.77
C ASP A 685 -7.21 -45.49 -23.21
N ASP A 686 -5.96 -45.36 -22.78
CA ASP A 686 -5.16 -46.43 -22.15
C ASP A 686 -5.48 -46.61 -20.65
N GLY A 687 -6.46 -45.87 -20.10
CA GLY A 687 -6.92 -45.98 -18.71
C GLY A 687 -5.94 -45.44 -17.66
N THR A 688 -4.91 -44.70 -18.06
CA THR A 688 -3.95 -44.06 -17.15
C THR A 688 -4.49 -42.76 -16.55
N LEU A 689 -5.38 -42.07 -17.27
CA LEU A 689 -6.12 -40.92 -16.77
C LEU A 689 -7.61 -41.23 -16.82
N ASP A 690 -8.32 -40.92 -15.74
CA ASP A 690 -9.76 -41.09 -15.69
C ASP A 690 -10.45 -39.89 -16.29
N LYS A 691 -11.28 -40.15 -17.30
CA LYS A 691 -12.14 -39.15 -17.91
C LYS A 691 -13.28 -38.80 -16.97
N ASP A 692 -13.53 -37.51 -16.80
CA ASP A 692 -14.70 -37.00 -16.10
C ASP A 692 -15.72 -36.42 -17.11
N GLU A 693 -16.84 -35.94 -16.61
CA GLU A 693 -17.86 -35.24 -17.38
C GLU A 693 -17.27 -34.03 -18.13
N ARG A 694 -17.85 -33.72 -19.29
CA ARG A 694 -17.42 -32.55 -20.06
C ARG A 694 -17.88 -31.27 -19.36
N ALA A 695 -17.05 -30.22 -19.41
CA ALA A 695 -17.48 -28.89 -19.03
C ALA A 695 -18.61 -28.41 -19.97
N HIS A 696 -19.42 -27.44 -19.52
CA HIS A 696 -20.60 -27.03 -20.30
C HIS A 696 -20.23 -26.45 -21.69
N ASP A 697 -19.03 -25.90 -21.83
CA ASP A 697 -18.51 -25.38 -23.09
C ASP A 697 -17.90 -26.47 -23.99
N GLY A 698 -18.16 -27.75 -23.66
CA GLY A 698 -17.75 -28.91 -24.42
C GLY A 698 -16.31 -29.36 -24.17
N ARG A 699 -15.55 -28.67 -23.31
CA ARG A 699 -14.18 -29.07 -22.98
C ARG A 699 -14.15 -30.42 -22.29
N ARG A 700 -13.24 -31.28 -22.74
CA ARG A 700 -13.00 -32.60 -22.17
C ARG A 700 -12.17 -32.47 -20.89
N MET A 701 -12.57 -33.21 -19.86
CA MET A 701 -12.01 -33.10 -18.51
C MET A 701 -11.44 -34.46 -18.07
N VAL A 702 -10.36 -34.42 -17.28
CA VAL A 702 -9.81 -35.58 -16.56
C VAL A 702 -9.82 -35.31 -15.07
N THR A 703 -9.99 -36.35 -14.25
CA THR A 703 -10.00 -36.20 -12.79
C THR A 703 -8.63 -35.71 -12.29
N ARG A 704 -8.65 -34.87 -11.26
CA ARG A 704 -7.42 -34.40 -10.60
C ARG A 704 -6.69 -35.53 -9.89
N GLU A 705 -7.44 -36.52 -9.40
CA GLU A 705 -6.91 -37.69 -8.73
C GLU A 705 -6.06 -38.54 -9.68
N SER A 706 -6.61 -38.93 -10.85
CA SER A 706 -5.84 -39.67 -11.84
C SER A 706 -4.67 -38.86 -12.39
N LEU A 707 -4.83 -37.54 -12.54
CA LEU A 707 -3.75 -36.65 -12.97
C LEU A 707 -2.60 -36.60 -11.95
N ALA A 708 -2.90 -36.53 -10.65
CA ALA A 708 -1.90 -36.57 -9.60
C ALA A 708 -1.20 -37.92 -9.55
N ALA A 709 -1.95 -39.03 -9.63
CA ALA A 709 -1.39 -40.37 -9.71
C ALA A 709 -0.46 -40.54 -10.92
N ALA A 710 -0.87 -40.07 -12.10
CA ALA A 710 -0.04 -40.10 -13.31
C ALA A 710 1.22 -39.21 -13.19
N GLN A 711 1.14 -38.12 -12.42
CA GLN A 711 2.28 -37.25 -12.15
C GLN A 711 3.28 -37.90 -11.17
N GLU A 712 2.81 -38.67 -10.21
CA GLU A 712 3.64 -39.44 -9.26
C GLU A 712 4.25 -40.69 -9.90
N MET A 713 3.51 -41.39 -10.76
CA MET A 713 4.01 -42.57 -11.49
C MET A 713 5.03 -42.21 -12.57
N ARG A 714 5.10 -40.94 -12.97
CA ARG A 714 6.16 -40.51 -13.87
C ARG A 714 7.50 -40.58 -13.13
N PRO A 715 8.43 -41.46 -13.55
CA PRO A 715 9.77 -41.45 -12.98
C PRO A 715 10.30 -40.04 -13.12
N SER A 716 10.87 -39.51 -12.03
CA SER A 716 11.38 -38.15 -11.92
C SER A 716 12.52 -37.91 -12.92
N ASN A 717 12.19 -37.72 -14.20
CA ASN A 717 13.08 -37.14 -15.20
C ASN A 717 13.32 -35.65 -14.94
N ASN A 718 12.86 -35.14 -13.78
CA ASN A 718 13.19 -33.83 -13.23
C ASN A 718 14.50 -33.78 -12.44
N ARG A 719 15.40 -34.76 -12.64
CA ARG A 719 16.82 -34.42 -12.78
C ARG A 719 17.14 -34.31 -14.27
N LYS A 720 16.67 -33.23 -14.90
CA LYS A 720 17.56 -32.55 -15.83
C LYS A 720 18.71 -32.08 -14.96
N ALA A 721 19.74 -32.93 -14.88
CA ALA A 721 21.09 -32.44 -14.73
C ALA A 721 21.17 -31.21 -15.63
N THR A 722 21.52 -30.08 -15.03
CA THR A 722 21.96 -28.91 -15.77
C THR A 722 23.09 -29.42 -16.66
N GLU A 723 22.75 -29.87 -17.87
CA GLU A 723 23.73 -29.98 -18.93
C GLU A 723 24.38 -28.60 -18.96
N PRO A 724 25.73 -28.55 -18.94
CA PRO A 724 26.44 -27.27 -18.98
C PRO A 724 25.84 -26.46 -20.13
N PRO A 725 25.63 -25.15 -19.95
CA PRO A 725 25.01 -24.31 -20.97
C PRO A 725 25.72 -24.59 -22.29
N VAL A 726 25.02 -25.22 -23.23
CA VAL A 726 25.56 -25.47 -24.56
C VAL A 726 25.84 -24.09 -25.12
N GLU A 727 27.11 -23.72 -25.22
CA GLU A 727 27.50 -22.44 -25.79
C GLU A 727 26.96 -22.37 -27.21
N LEU A 728 26.00 -21.46 -27.41
CA LEU A 728 25.36 -21.23 -28.69
C LEU A 728 26.09 -20.12 -29.41
N VAL A 729 26.43 -20.39 -30.66
CA VAL A 729 27.06 -19.43 -31.56
C VAL A 729 26.04 -19.03 -32.62
N THR A 730 25.84 -17.74 -32.81
CA THR A 730 24.96 -17.20 -33.84
C THR A 730 25.54 -17.47 -35.22
N TRP A 731 24.69 -17.51 -36.25
CA TRP A 731 25.17 -17.66 -37.64
C TRP A 731 26.20 -16.59 -38.06
N ALA A 732 26.10 -15.38 -37.51
CA ALA A 732 27.06 -14.31 -37.76
C ALA A 732 28.43 -14.66 -37.16
N GLU A 733 28.46 -15.10 -35.91
CA GLU A 733 29.70 -15.53 -35.23
C GLU A 733 30.30 -16.78 -35.89
N VAL A 734 29.49 -17.74 -36.36
CA VAL A 734 29.98 -18.89 -37.14
C VAL A 734 30.66 -18.41 -38.41
N SER A 735 30.05 -17.45 -39.12
CA SER A 735 30.64 -16.86 -40.33
C SER A 735 31.97 -16.17 -40.03
N THR A 736 32.07 -15.44 -38.90
CA THR A 736 33.31 -14.82 -38.45
C THR A 736 34.38 -15.85 -38.09
N LEU A 737 34.03 -16.90 -37.37
CA LEU A 737 34.98 -17.93 -36.89
C LEU A 737 35.46 -18.86 -38.02
N THR A 738 34.57 -19.21 -38.96
CA THR A 738 34.85 -20.20 -40.01
C THR A 738 35.17 -19.59 -41.38
N GLY A 739 34.77 -18.33 -41.62
CA GLY A 739 34.84 -17.69 -42.94
C GLY A 739 33.75 -18.14 -43.92
N LEU A 740 32.81 -18.99 -43.47
CA LEU A 740 31.74 -19.51 -44.32
C LEU A 740 30.63 -18.50 -44.54
N THR A 741 30.03 -18.53 -45.72
CA THR A 741 28.82 -17.78 -46.05
C THR A 741 27.59 -18.42 -45.39
N GLY A 742 26.50 -17.66 -45.23
CA GLY A 742 25.26 -18.17 -44.65
C GLY A 742 24.64 -19.35 -45.42
N GLY A 743 24.92 -19.47 -46.72
CA GLY A 743 24.50 -20.61 -47.54
C GLY A 743 25.26 -21.90 -47.21
N GLU A 744 26.58 -21.80 -47.05
CA GLU A 744 27.45 -22.92 -46.67
C GLU A 744 27.17 -23.39 -45.24
N ILE A 745 26.94 -22.46 -44.30
CA ILE A 745 26.50 -22.79 -42.94
C ILE A 745 25.15 -23.52 -42.98
N GLY A 746 24.24 -23.12 -43.88
CA GLY A 746 22.96 -23.81 -44.10
C GLY A 746 23.14 -25.24 -44.60
N ALA A 747 24.08 -25.46 -45.53
CA ALA A 747 24.39 -26.79 -46.07
C ALA A 747 25.00 -27.71 -44.99
N LEU A 748 25.94 -27.21 -44.20
CA LEU A 748 26.56 -27.95 -43.08
C LEU A 748 25.57 -28.25 -41.94
N VAL A 749 24.53 -27.44 -41.78
CA VAL A 749 23.42 -27.77 -40.87
C VAL A 749 22.53 -28.86 -41.46
N ALA A 750 22.33 -28.86 -42.78
CA ALA A 750 21.49 -29.84 -43.46
C ALA A 750 22.13 -31.23 -43.55
N ASP A 751 23.47 -31.29 -43.69
CA ASP A 751 24.23 -32.56 -43.70
C ASP A 751 24.57 -33.11 -42.30
N GLY A 752 24.26 -32.34 -41.25
CA GLY A 752 24.46 -32.73 -39.85
C GLY A 752 25.83 -32.40 -39.26
N THR A 753 26.73 -31.78 -40.02
CA THR A 753 28.07 -31.37 -39.57
C THR A 753 27.98 -30.27 -38.50
N LEU A 754 27.07 -29.31 -38.66
CA LEU A 754 26.74 -28.29 -37.67
C LEU A 754 25.39 -28.59 -36.99
N VAL A 755 25.39 -28.62 -35.66
CA VAL A 755 24.18 -28.94 -34.89
C VAL A 755 23.39 -27.66 -34.63
N ARG A 756 22.23 -27.53 -35.29
CA ARG A 756 21.33 -26.38 -35.12
C ARG A 756 20.53 -26.47 -33.82
N GLN A 757 20.45 -25.36 -33.10
CA GLN A 757 19.59 -25.21 -31.93
C GLN A 757 18.74 -23.93 -32.03
N GLN A 758 17.45 -24.05 -31.71
CA GLN A 758 16.51 -22.93 -31.82
C GLN A 758 16.42 -22.17 -30.49
N TYR A 759 16.93 -20.94 -30.45
CA TYR A 759 16.90 -20.08 -29.27
C TYR A 759 16.41 -18.67 -29.63
N LYS A 760 15.40 -18.16 -28.92
CA LYS A 760 14.81 -16.81 -29.08
C LYS A 760 14.55 -16.39 -30.54
N ARG A 761 13.98 -17.29 -31.35
CA ARG A 761 13.64 -17.06 -32.78
C ARG A 761 14.83 -16.72 -33.72
N ARG A 762 16.08 -16.85 -33.27
CA ARG A 762 17.30 -16.67 -34.11
C ARG A 762 17.96 -18.01 -34.40
N ARG A 763 18.66 -18.11 -35.55
CA ARG A 763 19.38 -19.33 -35.97
C ARG A 763 20.72 -19.41 -35.23
N HIS A 764 20.88 -20.44 -34.39
CA HIS A 764 22.13 -20.74 -33.67
C HIS A 764 22.59 -22.15 -33.98
N VAL A 765 23.88 -22.40 -33.80
CA VAL A 765 24.50 -23.73 -33.79
C VAL A 765 25.33 -23.92 -32.52
N THR A 766 25.65 -25.16 -32.16
CA THR A 766 26.47 -25.43 -30.97
C THR A 766 27.94 -25.09 -31.21
N ARG A 767 28.61 -24.41 -30.26
CA ARG A 767 30.05 -24.08 -30.34
C ARG A 767 30.90 -25.35 -30.53
N VAL A 768 30.50 -26.46 -29.92
CA VAL A 768 31.16 -27.77 -30.07
C VAL A 768 31.15 -28.24 -31.53
N SER A 769 30.03 -28.12 -32.24
CA SER A 769 29.98 -28.47 -33.67
C SER A 769 30.84 -27.56 -34.54
N VAL A 770 30.96 -26.28 -34.17
CA VAL A 770 31.84 -25.31 -34.88
C VAL A 770 33.31 -25.62 -34.62
N LEU A 771 33.69 -25.91 -33.38
CA LEU A 771 35.07 -26.28 -33.03
C LEU A 771 35.49 -27.60 -33.66
N ARG A 772 34.58 -28.59 -33.74
CA ARG A 772 34.84 -29.85 -34.46
C ARG A 772 35.07 -29.59 -35.95
N TYR A 773 34.20 -28.79 -36.58
CA TYR A 773 34.36 -28.40 -37.97
C TYR A 773 35.71 -27.70 -38.21
N LEU A 774 36.08 -26.74 -37.35
CA LEU A 774 37.36 -26.03 -37.43
C LEU A 774 38.55 -26.96 -37.23
N LEU A 775 38.47 -27.90 -36.29
CA LEU A 775 39.53 -28.89 -36.03
C LEU A 775 39.82 -29.73 -37.29
N GLU A 776 38.78 -30.10 -38.03
CA GLU A 776 38.87 -30.96 -39.20
C GLU A 776 39.22 -30.20 -40.49
N HIS A 777 38.77 -28.95 -40.64
CA HIS A 777 38.79 -28.25 -41.93
C HIS A 777 39.56 -26.92 -41.94
N ALA A 778 39.82 -26.31 -40.77
CA ALA A 778 40.52 -25.02 -40.65
C ALA A 778 41.25 -24.90 -39.30
N PRO A 779 42.24 -25.77 -39.02
CA PRO A 779 42.89 -25.86 -37.70
C PRO A 779 43.66 -24.60 -37.31
N ASP A 780 44.08 -23.80 -38.29
CA ASP A 780 44.69 -22.47 -38.13
C ASP A 780 43.73 -21.45 -37.49
N ARG A 781 42.41 -21.64 -37.63
CA ARG A 781 41.37 -20.76 -37.04
C ARG A 781 40.85 -21.26 -35.69
N LEU A 782 41.27 -22.44 -35.24
CA LEU A 782 40.83 -23.04 -33.99
C LEU A 782 41.24 -22.19 -32.77
N GLN A 783 42.40 -21.51 -32.83
CA GLN A 783 42.85 -20.61 -31.77
C GLN A 783 41.93 -19.40 -31.58
N ILE A 784 41.34 -18.88 -32.65
CA ILE A 784 40.42 -17.73 -32.60
C ILE A 784 39.06 -18.13 -31.99
N ALA A 785 38.66 -19.40 -32.15
CA ALA A 785 37.37 -19.91 -31.70
C ALA A 785 37.38 -20.50 -30.29
N SER A 786 38.57 -20.71 -29.70
CA SER A 786 38.75 -21.34 -28.37
C SER A 786 38.81 -20.32 -27.22
N ASP A 787 39.05 -19.04 -27.52
CA ASP A 787 38.91 -17.89 -26.62
C ASP A 787 37.46 -17.35 -26.65
#